data_AF-A0A356J4Z5-F1
#
_entry.id   AF-A0A356J4Z5-F1
#
_cell.length_a   1.000
_cell.length_b   1.000
_cell.length_c   1.000
_cell.angle_alpha   90.00
_cell.angle_beta   90.00
_cell.angle_gamma   90.00
#
_symmetry.space_group_name_H-M   'P 1'
#
loop_
_entity.id
_entity.type
_entity.pdbx_description
1 polymer ?
#
loop_
_entity_poly.entity_id
_entity_poly.type
_entity_poly.pdbx_seq_one_letter_code
_entity_poly.pdbx_strand_id
1 'polypeptide(L)'
;PARFDDPAALLTENDFTVTYRGNVNAGTAYAVFTGRNNYAGTVEVPFEIAKAENAWTTAPSLADWTYGQTPSEPVSAAKDGTAVVTWSSGAKPTLPGSYTATFTVPESQNYKELTEKVPFTIRAATIRYVADGSSGEYCNQGYGITVSVSTPSTGCTIEYGESESGPWTTEPVAYTDVCMQRPVWFRISATGYETVTDKAFVTITPKTLTEDCVWVEEPAGGYVYDGTAKEPPVRFDDPAALLTENDFTVAYRGNVDAGTAHAVFTGRNNYAGTVEVPFEIRAKSMTDGTDEPGTGSVPEGGFSQYDATFVYDGAGHTIDVEALSAVKIDGLAPTLAYALAEEGPYRANPFVFTNATVTSVWYRLSLPNYADYTHEARLAIRKRALTLTSGDGEWDYDGAPHSNTNVTVSAPGYVPGEGMDYSRFAFITEPGSCRNTFDVRPKPGTLASNYELALEYGTLTVTESRAKIVLDALGGQVDGATLVTQEVHAVYGELPVPVRAGYRFAGWYLGVTSGAPKAVSGGATVASGNHRLFARWTTPAEHLFTYEKIGDQTVRITGLKNPSAPLREAALPDTIDGLFVTEIAAEAFANAQSGTKVAYLPVFCTNLGRRAFGSVKSLEKVVFVSVRRWDVPEDAAEVEIGAYAFSGTALSELELPEEVAFLGDYAFGNCKALAKVTVFGHPKVGKKPFRRAGTSVGGVLVHLDPALAGDADYMNRFKQEIPQVTVRTDAIVRAVRTGGFALHGQRAVLTLSVERAGNWGAIDPSAIKVEYSPSLGEPARMLKPVRVGEQSGGTLQVEVEPPEGSSGFFRVMVEK
;
A
#
# COMPACT_ATOMS: atom_id res chain seq x y z
N PRO A 1 25.05 46.46 -176.32
CA PRO A 1 25.41 46.31 -177.75
C PRO A 1 25.60 47.69 -178.40
N ALA A 2 26.61 47.85 -179.24
CA ALA A 2 26.87 49.10 -179.94
C ALA A 2 25.80 49.35 -181.04
N ARG A 3 25.42 50.61 -181.25
CA ARG A 3 24.43 51.02 -182.27
C ARG A 3 24.89 52.33 -182.91
N PHE A 4 24.79 52.45 -184.23
CA PHE A 4 25.28 53.61 -184.99
C PHE A 4 24.15 54.15 -185.86
N ASP A 5 24.01 55.48 -185.88
CA ASP A 5 23.11 56.22 -186.77
C ASP A 5 23.98 57.11 -187.66
N ASP A 6 24.05 56.78 -188.95
CA ASP A 6 24.65 57.66 -189.96
C ASP A 6 23.53 58.31 -190.80
N PRO A 7 23.32 59.64 -190.71
CA PRO A 7 22.29 60.34 -191.44
C PRO A 7 22.43 60.28 -192.98
N ALA A 8 23.62 59.95 -193.51
CA ALA A 8 23.86 59.74 -194.94
C ALA A 8 23.87 58.25 -195.35
N ALA A 9 23.73 57.33 -194.38
CA ALA A 9 23.72 55.86 -194.55
C ALA A 9 24.97 55.25 -195.21
N LEU A 10 26.17 55.73 -194.84
CA LEU A 10 27.44 55.25 -195.38
C LEU A 10 28.31 54.47 -194.36
N LEU A 11 28.04 54.57 -193.04
CA LEU A 11 28.78 53.89 -191.96
C LEU A 11 28.17 52.51 -191.61
N THR A 12 29.02 51.48 -191.51
CA THR A 12 28.64 50.10 -191.14
C THR A 12 29.47 49.55 -189.96
N GLU A 13 29.07 48.41 -189.38
CA GLU A 13 29.81 47.77 -188.26
C GLU A 13 31.25 47.39 -188.61
N ASN A 14 31.56 47.27 -189.89
CA ASN A 14 32.92 46.97 -190.35
C ASN A 14 33.81 48.21 -190.40
N ASP A 15 33.25 49.40 -190.20
CA ASP A 15 33.95 50.69 -190.27
C ASP A 15 34.47 51.17 -188.90
N PHE A 16 34.39 50.35 -187.83
CA PHE A 16 35.03 50.64 -186.55
C PHE A 16 35.30 49.36 -185.70
N THR A 17 36.01 49.50 -184.57
CA THR A 17 36.15 48.46 -183.51
C THR A 17 35.81 49.02 -182.13
N VAL A 18 35.31 48.18 -181.21
CA VAL A 18 34.90 48.58 -179.85
C VAL A 18 35.72 47.92 -178.74
N THR A 19 36.21 48.68 -177.76
CA THR A 19 36.84 48.19 -176.51
C THR A 19 36.19 48.82 -175.26
N TYR A 20 36.39 48.26 -174.07
CA TYR A 20 35.80 48.77 -172.81
C TYR A 20 36.85 49.09 -171.76
N ARG A 21 36.60 50.11 -170.94
CA ARG A 21 37.49 50.57 -169.86
C ARG A 21 36.71 50.85 -168.58
N GLY A 22 37.25 50.43 -167.44
CA GLY A 22 36.74 50.78 -166.11
C GLY A 22 35.47 50.04 -165.67
N ASN A 23 35.20 48.83 -166.18
CA ASN A 23 33.90 48.16 -166.06
C ASN A 23 33.79 47.04 -164.98
N VAL A 24 34.44 47.18 -163.81
CA VAL A 24 34.39 46.18 -162.70
C VAL A 24 33.79 46.74 -161.41
N ASN A 25 34.32 47.87 -160.92
CA ASN A 25 33.86 48.47 -159.66
C ASN A 25 32.67 49.40 -159.94
N ALA A 26 31.85 49.62 -158.91
CA ALA A 26 30.79 50.63 -158.98
C ALA A 26 31.36 52.01 -159.33
N GLY A 27 30.78 52.68 -160.33
CA GLY A 27 31.21 53.96 -160.91
C GLY A 27 31.05 54.03 -162.43
N THR A 28 31.58 55.09 -163.06
CA THR A 28 31.51 55.31 -164.52
C THR A 28 32.55 54.50 -165.30
N ALA A 29 32.09 53.72 -166.28
CA ALA A 29 32.86 52.95 -167.26
C ALA A 29 32.64 53.50 -168.68
N TYR A 30 33.47 53.09 -169.65
CA TYR A 30 33.43 53.61 -171.02
C TYR A 30 33.51 52.49 -172.07
N ALA A 31 32.80 52.69 -173.20
CA ALA A 31 32.94 51.95 -174.45
C ALA A 31 33.65 52.84 -175.49
N VAL A 32 34.74 52.38 -176.09
CA VAL A 32 35.61 53.15 -176.99
C VAL A 32 35.52 52.60 -178.40
N PHE A 33 35.14 53.44 -179.37
CA PHE A 33 34.91 53.13 -180.78
C PHE A 33 36.04 53.71 -181.65
N THR A 34 36.72 52.90 -182.45
CA THR A 34 37.85 53.33 -183.31
C THR A 34 37.53 53.11 -184.79
N GLY A 35 37.55 54.15 -185.61
CA GLY A 35 37.20 54.10 -187.05
C GLY A 35 38.16 53.28 -187.93
N ARG A 36 37.63 52.76 -189.05
CA ARG A 36 38.29 51.97 -190.11
C ARG A 36 37.76 52.34 -191.51
N ASN A 37 38.48 51.87 -192.53
CA ASN A 37 38.17 52.10 -193.95
C ASN A 37 38.11 53.60 -194.29
N ASN A 38 36.94 54.08 -194.71
CA ASN A 38 36.69 55.47 -195.06
C ASN A 38 36.56 56.39 -193.82
N TYR A 39 36.56 55.84 -192.60
CA TYR A 39 36.38 56.58 -191.35
C TYR A 39 37.65 56.53 -190.49
N ALA A 40 38.08 57.69 -189.99
CA ALA A 40 39.25 57.84 -189.12
C ALA A 40 38.88 58.56 -187.82
N GLY A 41 39.60 58.25 -186.73
CA GLY A 41 39.38 58.82 -185.40
C GLY A 41 38.75 57.84 -184.40
N THR A 42 38.55 58.30 -183.17
CA THR A 42 38.06 57.49 -182.03
C THR A 42 36.97 58.26 -181.27
N VAL A 43 35.93 57.57 -180.79
CA VAL A 43 34.81 58.10 -179.99
C VAL A 43 34.64 57.26 -178.72
N GLU A 44 34.50 57.89 -177.54
CA GLU A 44 34.20 57.19 -176.30
C GLU A 44 32.77 57.47 -175.82
N VAL A 45 32.08 56.46 -175.30
CA VAL A 45 30.72 56.54 -174.75
C VAL A 45 30.68 55.98 -173.31
N PRO A 46 30.35 56.80 -172.30
CA PRO A 46 30.27 56.34 -170.90
C PRO A 46 28.99 55.55 -170.54
N PHE A 47 29.06 54.71 -169.49
CA PHE A 47 27.95 54.06 -168.76
C PHE A 47 28.28 53.83 -167.26
N GLU A 48 27.29 53.60 -166.39
CA GLU A 48 27.45 53.52 -164.92
C GLU A 48 27.25 52.10 -164.34
N ILE A 49 27.94 51.78 -163.24
CA ILE A 49 27.79 50.56 -162.41
C ILE A 49 27.44 50.95 -160.96
N ALA A 50 26.37 50.40 -160.38
CA ALA A 50 25.96 50.69 -158.99
C ALA A 50 26.56 49.71 -157.95
N LYS A 51 26.65 50.14 -156.67
CA LYS A 51 27.07 49.30 -155.53
C LYS A 51 26.04 48.21 -155.18
N ALA A 52 26.50 47.10 -154.60
CA ALA A 52 25.67 45.98 -154.13
C ALA A 52 25.18 46.17 -152.67
N GLU A 53 24.16 45.40 -152.26
CA GLU A 53 23.67 45.35 -150.88
C GLU A 53 24.51 44.40 -150.01
N ASN A 54 24.81 44.77 -148.76
CA ASN A 54 25.53 43.93 -147.80
C ASN A 54 24.57 42.99 -147.03
N ALA A 55 25.09 41.95 -146.37
CA ALA A 55 24.29 41.04 -145.54
C ALA A 55 25.12 40.39 -144.42
N TRP A 56 24.47 40.05 -143.30
CA TRP A 56 25.09 39.31 -142.20
C TRP A 56 25.39 37.86 -142.62
N THR A 57 26.58 37.38 -142.30
CA THR A 57 26.94 35.96 -142.37
C THR A 57 26.76 35.27 -141.01
N THR A 58 26.87 36.03 -139.92
CA THR A 58 26.48 35.63 -138.55
C THR A 58 25.66 36.77 -137.94
N ALA A 59 24.39 36.48 -137.60
CA ALA A 59 23.49 37.46 -137.01
C ALA A 59 24.01 37.95 -135.64
N PRO A 60 23.88 39.25 -135.33
CA PRO A 60 24.26 39.79 -134.04
C PRO A 60 23.56 39.15 -132.83
N SER A 61 24.29 38.84 -131.75
CA SER A 61 23.72 38.31 -130.49
C SER A 61 24.52 38.66 -129.22
N LEU A 62 23.85 38.65 -128.06
CA LEU A 62 24.41 38.83 -126.71
C LEU A 62 23.49 38.23 -125.63
N ALA A 63 24.04 37.54 -124.61
CA ALA A 63 23.28 36.86 -123.55
C ALA A 63 23.18 37.63 -122.21
N ASP A 64 22.12 37.39 -121.44
CA ASP A 64 21.90 37.91 -120.07
C ASP A 64 22.95 37.39 -119.06
N TRP A 65 23.11 38.07 -117.91
CA TRP A 65 23.90 37.59 -116.76
C TRP A 65 23.38 38.12 -115.40
N THR A 66 23.98 37.67 -114.28
CA THR A 66 23.63 38.12 -112.92
C THR A 66 24.71 39.04 -112.36
N TYR A 67 24.32 40.04 -111.56
CA TYR A 67 25.22 40.98 -110.91
C TYR A 67 26.31 40.26 -110.11
N GLY A 68 27.57 40.70 -110.31
CA GLY A 68 28.75 40.07 -109.75
C GLY A 68 29.32 38.89 -110.55
N GLN A 69 28.63 38.40 -111.59
CA GLN A 69 29.19 37.41 -112.53
C GLN A 69 29.91 38.07 -113.71
N THR A 70 30.75 37.30 -114.41
CA THR A 70 31.47 37.75 -115.62
C THR A 70 30.48 38.16 -116.73
N PRO A 71 30.57 39.40 -117.28
CA PRO A 71 29.66 39.87 -118.33
C PRO A 71 29.80 39.09 -119.66
N SER A 72 28.67 38.87 -120.35
CA SER A 72 28.64 38.23 -121.68
C SER A 72 29.26 39.12 -122.77
N GLU A 73 29.81 38.52 -123.85
CA GLU A 73 30.42 39.24 -124.99
C GLU A 73 29.58 39.18 -126.29
N PRO A 74 29.55 40.26 -127.11
CA PRO A 74 28.74 40.32 -128.32
C PRO A 74 29.38 39.59 -129.52
N VAL A 75 28.56 38.96 -130.38
CA VAL A 75 29.01 38.17 -131.55
C VAL A 75 28.30 38.61 -132.84
N SER A 76 29.02 38.82 -133.96
CA SER A 76 28.47 39.10 -135.31
C SER A 76 29.50 38.94 -136.45
N ALA A 77 29.06 38.77 -137.70
CA ALA A 77 29.91 38.79 -138.91
C ALA A 77 29.12 39.16 -140.18
N ALA A 78 29.72 39.89 -141.14
CA ALA A 78 29.08 40.33 -142.39
C ALA A 78 29.83 39.86 -143.66
N LYS A 79 29.16 39.92 -144.82
CA LYS A 79 29.76 39.57 -146.12
C LYS A 79 30.93 40.47 -146.50
N ASP A 80 30.85 41.76 -146.15
CA ASP A 80 31.91 42.74 -146.30
C ASP A 80 31.97 43.64 -145.06
N GLY A 81 33.16 43.84 -144.49
CA GLY A 81 33.37 44.62 -143.26
C GLY A 81 33.09 43.88 -141.93
N THR A 82 33.35 44.57 -140.81
CA THR A 82 33.17 44.09 -139.42
C THR A 82 32.26 45.03 -138.63
N ALA A 83 31.43 44.48 -137.73
CA ALA A 83 30.49 45.28 -136.95
C ALA A 83 31.14 45.95 -135.73
N VAL A 84 30.69 47.17 -135.44
CA VAL A 84 30.98 47.89 -134.18
C VAL A 84 29.74 47.85 -133.28
N VAL A 85 29.93 47.59 -131.98
CA VAL A 85 28.83 47.48 -130.99
C VAL A 85 28.75 48.72 -130.10
N THR A 86 27.55 49.27 -129.94
CA THR A 86 27.24 50.39 -129.04
C THR A 86 26.12 50.02 -128.05
N TRP A 87 26.13 50.60 -126.85
CA TRP A 87 25.25 50.23 -125.73
C TRP A 87 24.21 51.32 -125.43
N SER A 88 22.98 50.93 -125.06
CA SER A 88 21.91 51.87 -124.69
C SER A 88 22.24 52.73 -123.47
N SER A 89 23.09 52.24 -122.58
CA SER A 89 23.63 52.96 -121.41
C SER A 89 24.87 53.81 -121.70
N GLY A 90 25.31 53.92 -122.96
CA GLY A 90 26.54 54.60 -123.36
C GLY A 90 27.80 53.74 -123.19
N ALA A 91 27.96 53.08 -122.05
CA ALA A 91 29.00 52.07 -121.78
C ALA A 91 28.38 50.69 -121.49
N LYS A 92 29.18 49.61 -121.51
CA LYS A 92 28.72 48.25 -121.16
C LYS A 92 28.17 48.27 -119.71
N PRO A 93 26.87 47.98 -119.49
CA PRO A 93 26.24 48.13 -118.19
C PRO A 93 26.75 47.08 -117.18
N THR A 94 26.79 47.44 -115.89
CA THR A 94 27.29 46.59 -114.80
C THR A 94 26.30 46.38 -113.66
N LEU A 95 25.22 47.15 -113.59
CA LEU A 95 24.18 47.04 -112.55
C LEU A 95 22.98 46.23 -113.07
N PRO A 96 22.22 45.58 -112.17
CA PRO A 96 20.96 44.95 -112.55
C PRO A 96 20.04 45.90 -113.32
N GLY A 97 19.47 45.43 -114.43
CA GLY A 97 18.64 46.25 -115.32
C GLY A 97 18.46 45.61 -116.70
N SER A 98 17.64 46.24 -117.54
CA SER A 98 17.43 45.82 -118.94
C SER A 98 18.06 46.81 -119.91
N TYR A 99 18.80 46.31 -120.90
CA TYR A 99 19.66 47.08 -121.79
C TYR A 99 19.59 46.61 -123.25
N THR A 100 20.19 47.34 -124.18
CA THR A 100 20.22 46.98 -125.62
C THR A 100 21.58 47.30 -126.25
N ALA A 101 22.10 46.40 -127.09
CA ALA A 101 23.32 46.53 -127.88
C ALA A 101 22.99 46.72 -129.38
N THR A 102 23.63 47.68 -130.06
CA THR A 102 23.43 47.95 -131.52
C THR A 102 24.71 47.64 -132.28
N PHE A 103 24.61 46.83 -133.34
CA PHE A 103 25.70 46.38 -134.20
C PHE A 103 25.59 47.06 -135.57
N THR A 104 26.65 47.71 -136.04
CA THR A 104 26.68 48.42 -137.33
C THR A 104 27.95 48.10 -138.11
N VAL A 105 27.80 47.72 -139.38
CA VAL A 105 28.86 47.56 -140.38
C VAL A 105 28.78 48.73 -141.36
N PRO A 106 29.79 49.62 -141.41
CA PRO A 106 29.77 50.81 -142.27
C PRO A 106 29.73 50.50 -143.78
N GLU A 107 29.22 51.44 -144.59
CA GLU A 107 29.25 51.37 -146.06
C GLU A 107 30.69 51.33 -146.62
N SER A 108 30.94 50.50 -147.64
CA SER A 108 32.23 50.31 -148.32
C SER A 108 32.20 50.77 -149.79
N GLN A 109 33.32 50.63 -150.51
CA GLN A 109 33.43 51.01 -151.93
C GLN A 109 32.43 50.27 -152.83
N ASN A 110 32.09 49.03 -152.48
CA ASN A 110 31.23 48.17 -153.30
C ASN A 110 29.91 47.76 -152.61
N TYR A 111 29.78 47.94 -151.29
CA TYR A 111 28.62 47.50 -150.50
C TYR A 111 28.04 48.60 -149.60
N LYS A 112 26.71 48.67 -149.47
CA LYS A 112 26.01 49.59 -148.55
C LYS A 112 26.14 49.18 -147.06
N GLU A 113 25.83 50.11 -146.16
CA GLU A 113 25.82 49.90 -144.69
C GLU A 113 24.81 48.82 -144.23
N LEU A 114 25.10 48.14 -143.13
CA LEU A 114 24.23 47.14 -142.48
C LEU A 114 24.18 47.31 -140.95
N THR A 115 22.99 47.34 -140.33
CA THR A 115 22.80 47.60 -138.88
C THR A 115 21.71 46.72 -138.25
N GLU A 116 21.88 46.30 -136.97
CA GLU A 116 20.89 45.52 -136.18
C GLU A 116 20.99 45.74 -134.64
N LYS A 117 19.91 45.53 -133.87
CA LYS A 117 19.83 45.77 -132.40
C LYS A 117 19.42 44.53 -131.60
N VAL A 118 20.07 44.28 -130.45
CA VAL A 118 19.87 43.10 -129.58
C VAL A 118 19.66 43.49 -128.10
N PRO A 119 18.51 43.18 -127.47
CA PRO A 119 18.27 43.41 -126.04
C PRO A 119 18.86 42.33 -125.11
N PHE A 120 19.18 42.68 -123.85
CA PHE A 120 19.64 41.76 -122.78
C PHE A 120 19.40 42.34 -121.37
N THR A 121 19.49 41.51 -120.32
CA THR A 121 19.22 41.85 -118.91
C THR A 121 20.36 41.42 -117.96
N ILE A 122 20.64 42.25 -116.94
CA ILE A 122 21.46 41.93 -115.78
C ILE A 122 20.54 41.70 -114.57
N ARG A 123 20.59 40.54 -113.90
CA ARG A 123 19.74 40.19 -112.73
C ARG A 123 20.40 40.60 -111.40
N ALA A 124 19.60 40.91 -110.37
CA ALA A 124 20.13 41.14 -109.01
C ALA A 124 20.63 39.83 -108.36
N ALA A 125 21.56 39.94 -107.40
CA ALA A 125 22.07 38.80 -106.64
C ALA A 125 21.28 38.58 -105.33
N THR A 126 21.44 37.41 -104.68
CA THR A 126 20.70 37.04 -103.46
C THR A 126 21.56 37.20 -102.19
N ILE A 127 20.97 37.71 -101.10
CA ILE A 127 21.63 37.84 -99.78
C ILE A 127 21.64 36.48 -99.06
N ARG A 128 22.74 36.13 -98.38
CA ARG A 128 22.83 34.95 -97.49
C ARG A 128 23.10 35.38 -96.04
N TYR A 129 22.31 34.90 -95.08
CA TYR A 129 22.39 35.29 -93.67
C TYR A 129 22.03 34.13 -92.71
N VAL A 130 22.30 34.32 -91.41
CA VAL A 130 21.86 33.48 -90.28
C VAL A 130 21.28 34.40 -89.20
N ALA A 131 20.18 34.00 -88.57
CA ALA A 131 19.56 34.73 -87.46
C ALA A 131 19.23 33.79 -86.30
N ASP A 132 19.70 34.12 -85.10
CA ASP A 132 19.52 33.32 -83.88
C ASP A 132 18.84 34.16 -82.79
N GLY A 133 17.87 33.58 -82.09
CA GLY A 133 17.18 34.22 -80.97
C GLY A 133 17.62 33.70 -79.62
N SER A 134 17.73 34.61 -78.64
CA SER A 134 18.15 34.28 -77.27
C SER A 134 17.03 33.57 -76.49
N SER A 135 17.42 32.69 -75.55
CA SER A 135 16.48 32.04 -74.62
C SER A 135 17.04 31.86 -73.21
N GLY A 136 16.18 31.89 -72.18
CA GLY A 136 16.56 31.71 -70.78
C GLY A 136 15.40 31.89 -69.78
N GLU A 137 15.68 31.78 -68.48
CA GLU A 137 14.71 32.04 -67.41
C GLU A 137 14.59 33.54 -67.12
N TYR A 138 13.46 33.97 -66.57
CA TYR A 138 13.23 35.35 -66.15
C TYR A 138 14.30 35.85 -65.16
N CYS A 139 15.08 36.83 -65.60
CA CYS A 139 16.16 37.45 -64.83
C CYS A 139 16.17 38.99 -64.94
N ASN A 140 15.09 39.58 -65.50
CA ASN A 140 14.97 41.02 -65.77
C ASN A 140 16.07 41.60 -66.69
N GLN A 141 16.70 40.76 -67.53
CA GLN A 141 17.63 41.17 -68.60
C GLN A 141 16.95 41.08 -69.97
N GLY A 142 17.38 41.91 -70.92
CA GLY A 142 16.83 41.94 -72.28
C GLY A 142 17.31 40.77 -73.16
N TYR A 143 16.38 39.94 -73.65
CA TYR A 143 16.63 38.90 -74.64
C TYR A 143 16.21 39.37 -76.03
N GLY A 144 17.14 39.39 -76.99
CA GLY A 144 16.91 39.80 -78.38
C GLY A 144 17.33 38.74 -79.40
N ILE A 145 17.62 39.17 -80.63
CA ILE A 145 18.14 38.30 -81.71
C ILE A 145 19.49 38.81 -82.22
N THR A 146 20.26 37.92 -82.81
CA THR A 146 21.52 38.26 -83.52
C THR A 146 21.38 37.87 -84.99
N VAL A 147 21.68 38.79 -85.91
CA VAL A 147 21.63 38.55 -87.37
C VAL A 147 23.02 38.73 -87.97
N SER A 148 23.51 37.74 -88.70
CA SER A 148 24.84 37.71 -89.34
C SER A 148 24.73 37.48 -90.85
N VAL A 149 25.35 38.35 -91.67
CA VAL A 149 25.29 38.26 -93.15
C VAL A 149 26.60 37.71 -93.72
N SER A 150 26.49 36.71 -94.59
CA SER A 150 27.63 36.04 -95.23
C SER A 150 27.85 36.45 -96.70
N THR A 151 26.83 36.94 -97.40
CA THR A 151 26.96 37.47 -98.77
C THR A 151 25.91 38.55 -99.02
N PRO A 152 26.30 39.78 -99.44
CA PRO A 152 27.70 40.25 -99.53
C PRO A 152 28.31 40.41 -98.14
N SER A 153 29.64 40.23 -98.02
CA SER A 153 30.35 40.29 -96.74
C SER A 153 30.51 41.72 -96.19
N THR A 154 30.27 42.76 -97.01
CA THR A 154 30.30 44.17 -96.64
C THR A 154 29.23 44.96 -97.40
N GLY A 155 28.82 46.11 -96.86
CA GLY A 155 27.82 46.98 -97.49
C GLY A 155 26.35 46.61 -97.23
N CYS A 156 26.09 45.79 -96.20
CA CYS A 156 24.75 45.44 -95.74
C CYS A 156 24.27 46.37 -94.63
N THR A 157 22.99 46.74 -94.65
CA THR A 157 22.29 47.38 -93.52
C THR A 157 21.28 46.41 -92.94
N ILE A 158 21.34 46.16 -91.63
CA ILE A 158 20.38 45.33 -90.87
C ILE A 158 19.52 46.25 -90.00
N GLU A 159 18.22 46.08 -90.08
CA GLU A 159 17.25 46.77 -89.24
C GLU A 159 16.33 45.74 -88.56
N TYR A 160 15.83 46.05 -87.37
CA TYR A 160 14.97 45.21 -86.54
C TYR A 160 13.59 45.85 -86.35
N GLY A 161 12.59 45.02 -86.05
CA GLY A 161 11.24 45.48 -85.75
C GLY A 161 10.44 44.42 -85.01
N GLU A 162 9.35 44.84 -84.37
CA GLU A 162 8.41 43.92 -83.72
C GLU A 162 7.37 43.34 -84.70
N SER A 163 7.34 43.83 -85.94
CA SER A 163 6.44 43.37 -86.99
C SER A 163 7.12 43.31 -88.36
N GLU A 164 6.56 42.51 -89.26
CA GLU A 164 7.02 42.33 -90.65
C GLU A 164 7.02 43.63 -91.47
N SER A 165 6.20 44.61 -91.10
CA SER A 165 6.09 45.90 -91.80
C SER A 165 6.92 47.02 -91.17
N GLY A 166 7.62 46.76 -90.06
CA GLY A 166 8.24 47.77 -89.24
C GLY A 166 7.28 48.40 -88.21
N PRO A 167 7.60 49.57 -87.62
CA PRO A 167 8.73 50.44 -87.93
C PRO A 167 10.08 49.72 -87.75
N TRP A 168 11.02 50.03 -88.64
CA TRP A 168 12.35 49.43 -88.66
C TRP A 168 13.34 50.36 -87.92
N THR A 169 14.18 49.77 -87.07
CA THR A 169 15.22 50.47 -86.30
C THR A 169 16.55 49.75 -86.44
N THR A 170 17.67 50.47 -86.35
CA THR A 170 19.00 49.85 -86.29
C THR A 170 19.35 49.33 -84.88
N GLU A 171 18.58 49.73 -83.86
CA GLU A 171 18.74 49.23 -82.48
C GLU A 171 18.07 47.85 -82.33
N PRO A 172 18.76 46.84 -81.74
CA PRO A 172 18.18 45.53 -81.50
C PRO A 172 16.95 45.58 -80.58
N VAL A 173 15.87 44.90 -80.97
CA VAL A 173 14.68 44.70 -80.11
C VAL A 173 14.97 43.59 -79.10
N ALA A 174 14.63 43.83 -77.82
CA ALA A 174 14.76 42.85 -76.75
C ALA A 174 13.55 42.86 -75.80
N TYR A 175 13.26 41.70 -75.19
CA TYR A 175 12.18 41.48 -74.23
C TYR A 175 12.74 41.12 -72.85
N THR A 176 12.06 41.56 -71.78
CA THR A 176 12.47 41.29 -70.38
C THR A 176 11.51 40.36 -69.64
N ASP A 177 10.22 40.39 -69.99
CA ASP A 177 9.18 39.56 -69.37
C ASP A 177 9.07 38.19 -70.03
N VAL A 178 8.53 37.22 -69.28
CA VAL A 178 8.22 35.88 -69.78
C VAL A 178 7.43 35.96 -71.08
N CYS A 179 7.97 35.33 -72.12
CA CYS A 179 7.32 35.22 -73.41
C CYS A 179 7.79 33.94 -74.09
N MET A 180 6.88 33.27 -74.80
CA MET A 180 7.20 32.04 -75.52
C MET A 180 7.19 32.33 -77.02
N GLN A 181 8.31 32.07 -77.70
CA GLN A 181 8.43 32.20 -79.15
C GLN A 181 7.97 33.58 -79.66
N ARG A 182 8.39 34.66 -78.99
CA ARG A 182 8.03 36.02 -79.41
C ARG A 182 8.90 36.44 -80.60
N PRO A 183 8.33 36.80 -81.76
CA PRO A 183 9.11 37.09 -82.96
C PRO A 183 9.76 38.47 -82.89
N VAL A 184 11.03 38.53 -83.27
CA VAL A 184 11.72 39.78 -83.66
C VAL A 184 12.00 39.69 -85.15
N TRP A 185 11.45 40.64 -85.91
CA TRP A 185 11.62 40.74 -87.34
C TRP A 185 12.90 41.51 -87.66
N PHE A 186 13.55 41.19 -88.78
CA PHE A 186 14.69 41.91 -89.30
C PHE A 186 14.63 42.07 -90.83
N ARG A 187 15.24 43.15 -91.31
CA ARG A 187 15.35 43.49 -92.73
C ARG A 187 16.81 43.72 -93.10
N ILE A 188 17.25 43.15 -94.23
CA ILE A 188 18.63 43.25 -94.73
C ILE A 188 18.62 43.83 -96.14
N SER A 189 19.37 44.90 -96.37
CA SER A 189 19.49 45.55 -97.69
C SER A 189 20.95 45.74 -98.11
N ALA A 190 21.25 45.57 -99.40
CA ALA A 190 22.57 45.77 -100.02
C ALA A 190 22.46 46.12 -101.51
N THR A 191 23.33 47.00 -102.02
CA THR A 191 23.31 47.46 -103.42
C THR A 191 23.53 46.31 -104.42
N GLY A 192 22.63 46.16 -105.38
CA GLY A 192 22.69 45.10 -106.40
C GLY A 192 22.16 43.75 -105.94
N TYR A 193 21.62 43.67 -104.71
CA TYR A 193 21.01 42.48 -104.14
C TYR A 193 19.51 42.67 -103.86
N GLU A 194 18.78 41.57 -103.79
CA GLU A 194 17.38 41.55 -103.32
C GLU A 194 17.31 41.75 -101.80
N THR A 195 16.44 42.64 -101.33
CA THR A 195 16.19 42.89 -99.90
C THR A 195 15.57 41.66 -99.24
N VAL A 196 16.05 41.31 -98.04
CA VAL A 196 15.50 40.24 -97.20
C VAL A 196 14.65 40.85 -96.10
N THR A 197 13.48 40.27 -95.83
CA THR A 197 12.69 40.47 -94.60
C THR A 197 12.38 39.10 -94.01
N ASP A 198 12.79 38.85 -92.77
CA ASP A 198 12.57 37.57 -92.05
C ASP A 198 12.51 37.79 -90.52
N LYS A 199 12.41 36.73 -89.72
CA LYS A 199 12.30 36.81 -88.24
C LYS A 199 13.03 35.68 -87.51
N ALA A 200 13.40 35.94 -86.25
CA ALA A 200 13.83 34.94 -85.28
C ALA A 200 13.02 35.08 -83.98
N PHE A 201 13.08 34.07 -83.10
CA PHE A 201 12.21 34.00 -81.91
C PHE A 201 12.97 34.10 -80.60
N VAL A 202 12.44 34.87 -79.66
CA VAL A 202 12.91 34.98 -78.27
C VAL A 202 12.03 34.11 -77.37
N THR A 203 12.63 33.42 -76.39
CA THR A 203 11.88 32.65 -75.37
C THR A 203 12.42 32.92 -73.96
N ILE A 204 11.57 33.47 -73.09
CA ILE A 204 11.84 33.70 -71.66
C ILE A 204 10.87 32.82 -70.85
N THR A 205 11.38 31.88 -70.04
CA THR A 205 10.57 31.00 -69.18
C THR A 205 10.33 31.58 -67.79
N PRO A 206 9.20 31.29 -67.13
CA PRO A 206 8.96 31.73 -65.75
C PRO A 206 10.00 31.20 -64.77
N LYS A 207 10.29 32.00 -63.74
CA LYS A 207 11.12 31.59 -62.60
C LYS A 207 10.30 30.77 -61.60
N THR A 208 10.86 29.72 -61.04
CA THR A 208 10.13 28.86 -60.09
C THR A 208 10.05 29.50 -58.70
N LEU A 209 8.87 29.54 -58.09
CA LEU A 209 8.67 29.93 -56.70
C LEU A 209 9.14 28.79 -55.77
N THR A 210 10.02 29.10 -54.81
CA THR A 210 10.60 28.12 -53.87
C THR A 210 10.21 28.42 -52.43
N GLU A 211 10.40 27.46 -51.51
CA GLU A 211 10.09 27.62 -50.07
C GLU A 211 10.81 28.81 -49.43
N ASP A 212 12.04 29.10 -49.86
CA ASP A 212 12.81 30.25 -49.36
C ASP A 212 12.23 31.61 -49.82
N CYS A 213 11.30 31.62 -50.77
CA CYS A 213 10.76 32.85 -51.33
C CYS A 213 9.58 33.44 -50.55
N VAL A 214 8.90 32.63 -49.73
CA VAL A 214 7.63 32.99 -49.11
C VAL A 214 7.52 32.38 -47.72
N TRP A 215 7.03 33.16 -46.77
CA TRP A 215 6.77 32.67 -45.41
C TRP A 215 5.57 33.40 -44.78
N VAL A 216 5.08 32.84 -43.68
CA VAL A 216 4.02 33.43 -42.87
C VAL A 216 4.62 34.01 -41.59
N GLU A 217 4.04 35.10 -41.09
CA GLU A 217 4.44 35.72 -39.82
C GLU A 217 3.42 35.37 -38.74
N GLU A 218 3.80 34.52 -37.79
CA GLU A 218 2.95 34.17 -36.64
C GLU A 218 3.04 35.23 -35.53
N PRO A 219 1.94 35.55 -34.84
CA PRO A 219 1.95 36.45 -33.69
C PRO A 219 2.73 35.84 -32.52
N ALA A 220 3.31 36.69 -31.66
CA ALA A 220 3.96 36.25 -30.43
C ALA A 220 2.96 35.51 -29.53
N GLY A 221 3.17 34.19 -29.36
CA GLY A 221 2.26 33.29 -28.63
C GLY A 221 1.51 32.28 -29.51
N GLY A 222 1.59 32.42 -30.84
CA GLY A 222 0.91 31.57 -31.82
C GLY A 222 -0.61 31.80 -31.85
N TYR A 223 -1.30 31.03 -32.69
CA TYR A 223 -2.77 31.04 -32.72
C TYR A 223 -3.34 30.03 -31.72
N VAL A 224 -4.42 30.41 -31.05
CA VAL A 224 -5.25 29.50 -30.23
C VAL A 224 -6.62 29.40 -30.89
N TYR A 225 -7.20 28.20 -30.89
CA TYR A 225 -8.53 27.96 -31.42
C TYR A 225 -9.59 28.87 -30.74
N ASP A 226 -10.34 29.61 -31.56
CA ASP A 226 -11.46 30.46 -31.14
C ASP A 226 -12.68 30.34 -32.08
N GLY A 227 -12.66 29.35 -32.99
CA GLY A 227 -13.72 29.12 -33.97
C GLY A 227 -13.67 30.03 -35.21
N THR A 228 -12.64 30.86 -35.38
CA THR A 228 -12.46 31.73 -36.55
C THR A 228 -11.26 31.35 -37.41
N ALA A 229 -11.33 31.66 -38.72
CA ALA A 229 -10.25 31.41 -39.67
C ALA A 229 -9.01 32.26 -39.37
N LYS A 230 -7.82 31.65 -39.43
CA LYS A 230 -6.51 32.27 -39.20
C LYS A 230 -5.81 32.52 -40.53
N GLU A 231 -5.55 33.79 -40.82
CA GLU A 231 -4.88 34.24 -42.04
C GLU A 231 -3.63 35.05 -41.65
N PRO A 232 -2.51 34.38 -41.31
CA PRO A 232 -1.29 35.08 -40.92
C PRO A 232 -0.79 36.01 -42.03
N PRO A 233 -0.24 37.19 -41.71
CA PRO A 233 0.38 38.05 -42.70
C PRO A 233 1.47 37.28 -43.48
N VAL A 234 1.45 37.41 -44.80
CA VAL A 234 2.49 36.83 -45.65
C VAL A 234 3.65 37.77 -45.84
N ARG A 235 4.83 37.17 -46.05
CA ARG A 235 6.06 37.84 -46.41
C ARG A 235 6.69 37.09 -47.57
N PHE A 236 7.42 37.82 -48.40
CA PHE A 236 8.09 37.29 -49.56
C PHE A 236 9.38 38.04 -49.80
N ASP A 237 10.36 37.32 -50.32
CA ASP A 237 11.65 37.85 -50.78
C ASP A 237 12.18 36.87 -51.82
N ASP A 238 13.03 37.32 -52.75
CA ASP A 238 13.80 36.38 -53.56
C ASP A 238 15.22 36.91 -53.70
N PRO A 239 16.23 36.04 -53.88
CA PRO A 239 17.63 36.46 -53.88
C PRO A 239 17.97 37.55 -54.90
N ALA A 240 17.15 37.73 -55.94
CA ALA A 240 17.33 38.73 -56.99
C ALA A 240 16.49 40.01 -56.78
N ALA A 241 15.65 40.07 -55.74
CA ALA A 241 14.68 41.14 -55.46
C ALA A 241 13.78 41.49 -56.67
N LEU A 242 13.39 40.46 -57.43
CA LEU A 242 12.51 40.54 -58.59
C LEU A 242 11.07 40.10 -58.28
N LEU A 243 10.84 39.37 -57.18
CA LEU A 243 9.52 38.88 -56.78
C LEU A 243 8.68 40.00 -56.19
N THR A 244 7.44 40.16 -56.69
CA THR A 244 6.47 41.14 -56.19
C THR A 244 5.17 40.45 -55.74
N GLU A 245 4.33 41.16 -54.98
CA GLU A 245 3.01 40.68 -54.55
C GLU A 245 2.12 40.22 -55.74
N ASN A 246 2.30 40.81 -56.92
CA ASN A 246 1.52 40.45 -58.10
C ASN A 246 1.92 39.09 -58.70
N ASP A 247 3.08 38.54 -58.32
CA ASP A 247 3.67 37.34 -58.89
C ASP A 247 3.25 36.04 -58.18
N PHE A 248 2.38 36.11 -57.15
CA PHE A 248 1.80 34.92 -56.53
C PHE A 248 0.41 35.17 -55.91
N THR A 249 -0.47 34.15 -55.83
CA THR A 249 -1.71 34.16 -55.00
C THR A 249 -1.45 33.46 -53.67
N VAL A 250 -2.17 33.85 -52.63
CA VAL A 250 -2.20 33.14 -51.34
C VAL A 250 -3.62 32.63 -51.07
N ALA A 251 -3.75 31.37 -50.66
CA ALA A 251 -4.97 30.80 -50.11
C ALA A 251 -4.65 30.03 -48.82
N TYR A 252 -5.60 29.95 -47.88
CA TYR A 252 -5.41 29.22 -46.62
C TYR A 252 -6.28 27.96 -46.59
N ARG A 253 -5.76 26.90 -45.99
CA ARG A 253 -6.51 25.65 -45.76
C ARG A 253 -6.30 25.13 -44.34
N GLY A 254 -7.34 24.48 -43.81
CA GLY A 254 -7.31 23.90 -42.46
C GLY A 254 -7.07 24.94 -41.36
N ASN A 255 -7.47 26.19 -41.58
CA ASN A 255 -7.06 27.33 -40.75
C ASN A 255 -8.10 27.76 -39.72
N VAL A 256 -9.03 26.90 -39.33
CA VAL A 256 -10.04 27.19 -38.29
C VAL A 256 -9.81 26.32 -37.07
N ASP A 257 -9.77 25.00 -37.28
CA ASP A 257 -9.62 24.00 -36.23
C ASP A 257 -8.19 23.96 -35.67
N ALA A 258 -8.03 23.45 -34.45
CA ALA A 258 -6.71 23.26 -33.86
C ALA A 258 -5.93 22.18 -34.63
N GLY A 259 -4.67 22.43 -34.93
CA GLY A 259 -3.81 21.56 -35.74
C GLY A 259 -2.89 22.33 -36.68
N THR A 260 -2.35 21.63 -37.68
CA THR A 260 -1.46 22.21 -38.70
C THR A 260 -2.27 22.78 -39.86
N ALA A 261 -2.33 24.10 -39.95
CA ALA A 261 -2.90 24.85 -41.07
C ALA A 261 -1.82 25.17 -42.11
N HIS A 262 -2.22 25.54 -43.33
CA HIS A 262 -1.27 25.86 -44.41
C HIS A 262 -1.66 27.13 -45.17
N ALA A 263 -0.68 27.97 -45.47
CA ALA A 263 -0.75 29.02 -46.48
C ALA A 263 -0.19 28.49 -47.81
N VAL A 264 -0.99 28.56 -48.86
CA VAL A 264 -0.69 28.00 -50.19
C VAL A 264 -0.41 29.14 -51.17
N PHE A 265 0.85 29.27 -51.58
CA PHE A 265 1.33 30.27 -52.52
C PHE A 265 1.36 29.67 -53.93
N THR A 266 0.79 30.35 -54.94
CA THR A 266 0.81 29.89 -56.34
C THR A 266 1.35 30.98 -57.26
N GLY A 267 2.44 30.70 -57.97
CA GLY A 267 3.13 31.67 -58.85
C GLY A 267 2.29 32.11 -60.05
N ARG A 268 2.49 33.36 -60.48
CA ARG A 268 1.85 34.02 -61.64
C ARG A 268 2.79 35.05 -62.29
N ASN A 269 2.40 35.57 -63.45
CA ASN A 269 3.20 36.45 -64.32
C ASN A 269 4.54 35.83 -64.69
N ASN A 270 5.63 36.37 -64.14
CA ASN A 270 7.00 35.96 -64.39
C ASN A 270 7.44 34.78 -63.49
N TYR A 271 6.58 34.33 -62.57
CA TYR A 271 6.82 33.21 -61.66
C TYR A 271 5.81 32.05 -61.84
N ALA A 272 6.23 30.83 -61.51
CA ALA A 272 5.39 29.63 -61.57
C ALA A 272 5.65 28.68 -60.38
N GLY A 273 4.78 27.67 -60.19
CA GLY A 273 4.88 26.69 -59.10
C GLY A 273 3.97 26.97 -57.91
N THR A 274 3.92 26.04 -56.96
CA THR A 274 3.11 26.14 -55.73
C THR A 274 3.96 25.78 -54.52
N VAL A 275 3.89 26.59 -53.46
CA VAL A 275 4.58 26.40 -52.19
C VAL A 275 3.56 26.37 -51.06
N GLU A 276 3.67 25.42 -50.14
CA GLU A 276 2.80 25.31 -48.98
C GLU A 276 3.60 25.56 -47.70
N VAL A 277 3.25 26.62 -46.96
CA VAL A 277 3.91 26.98 -45.71
C VAL A 277 3.00 26.61 -44.53
N PRO A 278 3.42 25.68 -43.65
CA PRO A 278 2.62 25.30 -42.49
C PRO A 278 2.67 26.34 -41.37
N PHE A 279 1.59 26.46 -40.61
CA PHE A 279 1.53 27.19 -39.33
C PHE A 279 0.62 26.47 -38.33
N GLU A 280 0.81 26.71 -37.03
CA GLU A 280 0.12 25.97 -35.96
C GLU A 280 -1.05 26.75 -35.35
N ILE A 281 -2.19 26.08 -35.19
CA ILE A 281 -3.32 26.55 -34.37
C ILE A 281 -3.39 25.64 -33.14
N ARG A 282 -3.08 26.18 -31.97
CA ARG A 282 -3.09 25.44 -30.71
C ARG A 282 -4.50 25.19 -30.23
N ALA A 283 -4.71 24.02 -29.61
CA ALA A 283 -5.96 23.68 -28.98
C ALA A 283 -6.28 24.64 -27.81
N LYS A 284 -7.56 24.98 -27.65
CA LYS A 284 -8.03 25.85 -26.56
C LYS A 284 -8.03 25.06 -25.24
N SER A 285 -7.71 25.71 -24.13
CA SER A 285 -7.86 25.08 -22.81
C SER A 285 -9.35 24.91 -22.46
N MET A 286 -9.73 23.77 -21.88
CA MET A 286 -11.09 23.53 -21.36
C MET A 286 -11.39 24.34 -20.09
N THR A 287 -10.35 24.90 -19.47
CA THR A 287 -10.37 25.61 -18.19
C THR A 287 -9.63 26.94 -18.34
N ASP A 288 -9.94 27.91 -17.49
CA ASP A 288 -9.21 29.19 -17.39
C ASP A 288 -8.00 29.11 -16.41
N GLY A 289 -7.69 27.93 -15.88
CA GLY A 289 -6.63 27.68 -14.89
C GLY A 289 -6.56 26.23 -14.42
N THR A 290 -6.17 26.01 -13.14
CA THR A 290 -6.08 24.69 -12.49
C THR A 290 -7.43 24.07 -12.12
N ASP A 291 -8.53 24.75 -12.43
CA ASP A 291 -9.88 24.38 -11.98
C ASP A 291 -10.46 23.22 -12.81
N GLU A 292 -11.32 22.39 -12.21
CA GLU A 292 -12.02 21.33 -12.93
C GLU A 292 -13.10 21.92 -13.87
N PRO A 293 -13.23 21.44 -15.13
CA PRO A 293 -14.17 21.99 -16.09
C PRO A 293 -15.62 22.04 -15.58
N GLY A 294 -16.15 23.25 -15.40
CA GLY A 294 -17.55 23.51 -15.07
C GLY A 294 -17.94 23.41 -13.59
N THR A 295 -17.00 23.16 -12.67
CA THR A 295 -17.32 22.93 -11.25
C THR A 295 -16.61 23.86 -10.25
N GLY A 296 -15.70 24.73 -10.71
CA GLY A 296 -14.96 25.66 -9.84
C GLY A 296 -13.73 25.01 -9.19
N SER A 297 -13.08 25.77 -8.30
CA SER A 297 -11.69 25.54 -7.88
C SER A 297 -11.42 24.21 -7.19
N VAL A 298 -10.31 23.57 -7.58
CA VAL A 298 -9.78 22.36 -6.94
C VAL A 298 -9.46 22.70 -5.46
N PRO A 299 -9.97 21.92 -4.48
CA PRO A 299 -9.69 22.15 -3.07
C PRO A 299 -8.17 22.14 -2.77
N GLU A 300 -7.73 23.00 -1.86
CA GLU A 300 -6.32 23.13 -1.45
C GLU A 300 -5.79 21.78 -0.91
N GLY A 301 -5.03 21.05 -1.75
CA GLY A 301 -4.63 19.67 -1.45
C GLY A 301 -4.29 18.79 -2.66
N GLY A 302 -4.63 19.20 -3.88
CA GLY A 302 -4.14 18.59 -5.12
C GLY A 302 -4.85 17.30 -5.56
N PHE A 303 -5.98 16.96 -4.94
CA PHE A 303 -6.82 15.83 -5.36
C PHE A 303 -8.21 16.32 -5.79
N SER A 304 -8.79 15.64 -6.77
CA SER A 304 -10.13 15.92 -7.30
C SER A 304 -11.21 15.96 -6.21
N GLN A 305 -12.25 16.78 -6.38
CA GLN A 305 -13.42 16.78 -5.48
C GLN A 305 -14.17 15.44 -5.46
N TYR A 306 -13.89 14.56 -6.42
CA TYR A 306 -14.51 13.24 -6.59
C TYR A 306 -13.74 12.12 -5.88
N ASP A 307 -12.79 12.46 -5.00
CA ASP A 307 -12.18 11.53 -4.05
C ASP A 307 -13.25 10.77 -3.26
N ALA A 308 -13.13 9.44 -3.22
CA ALA A 308 -14.13 8.58 -2.61
C ALA A 308 -13.48 7.61 -1.61
N THR A 309 -14.07 7.52 -0.41
CA THR A 309 -13.64 6.61 0.64
C THR A 309 -14.78 5.69 1.05
N PHE A 310 -14.51 4.39 1.03
CA PHE A 310 -15.43 3.33 1.43
C PHE A 310 -14.80 2.47 2.53
N VAL A 311 -15.62 1.69 3.22
CA VAL A 311 -15.15 0.59 4.08
C VAL A 311 -15.49 -0.71 3.36
N TYR A 312 -14.59 -1.69 3.35
CA TYR A 312 -14.80 -2.96 2.68
C TYR A 312 -16.12 -3.63 3.09
N ASP A 313 -16.98 -3.82 2.10
CA ASP A 313 -18.33 -4.37 2.23
C ASP A 313 -18.62 -5.51 1.24
N GLY A 314 -17.63 -5.86 0.39
CA GLY A 314 -17.75 -6.86 -0.67
C GLY A 314 -18.40 -6.35 -1.96
N ALA A 315 -18.86 -5.09 -2.01
CA ALA A 315 -19.41 -4.47 -3.21
C ALA A 315 -18.31 -3.84 -4.06
N GLY A 316 -18.60 -3.63 -5.35
CA GLY A 316 -17.70 -2.92 -6.26
C GLY A 316 -17.87 -1.42 -6.14
N HIS A 317 -16.77 -0.70 -5.94
CA HIS A 317 -16.72 0.75 -5.81
C HIS A 317 -15.88 1.38 -6.92
N THR A 318 -16.22 2.60 -7.32
CA THR A 318 -15.51 3.44 -8.31
C THR A 318 -15.56 4.90 -7.87
N ILE A 319 -14.73 5.75 -8.49
CA ILE A 319 -14.95 7.20 -8.49
C ILE A 319 -16.19 7.53 -9.33
N ASP A 320 -16.98 8.51 -8.90
CA ASP A 320 -18.16 9.00 -9.62
C ASP A 320 -17.85 10.39 -10.20
N VAL A 321 -17.53 10.42 -11.49
CA VAL A 321 -17.23 11.65 -12.25
C VAL A 321 -18.15 11.78 -13.46
N GLU A 322 -19.26 11.03 -13.52
CA GLU A 322 -20.15 11.01 -14.68
C GLU A 322 -20.75 12.39 -14.97
N ALA A 323 -20.97 13.19 -13.91
CA ALA A 323 -21.48 14.56 -14.03
C ALA A 323 -20.59 15.44 -14.94
N LEU A 324 -19.28 15.20 -15.01
CA LEU A 324 -18.35 15.97 -15.85
C LEU A 324 -18.60 15.75 -17.36
N SER A 325 -19.11 14.57 -17.76
CA SER A 325 -19.46 14.29 -19.15
C SER A 325 -20.70 15.07 -19.64
N ALA A 326 -21.49 15.61 -18.71
CA ALA A 326 -22.67 16.41 -19.02
C ALA A 326 -22.39 17.92 -19.08
N VAL A 327 -21.21 18.38 -18.62
CA VAL A 327 -20.81 19.79 -18.62
C VAL A 327 -20.71 20.30 -20.06
N LYS A 328 -21.23 21.51 -20.31
CA LYS A 328 -21.18 22.15 -21.63
C LYS A 328 -20.05 23.18 -21.68
N ILE A 329 -19.04 22.92 -22.50
CA ILE A 329 -17.93 23.84 -22.80
C ILE A 329 -18.19 24.38 -24.20
N ASP A 330 -18.44 25.69 -24.31
CA ASP A 330 -18.86 26.36 -25.56
C ASP A 330 -20.01 25.62 -26.30
N GLY A 331 -20.96 25.06 -25.53
CA GLY A 331 -22.14 24.36 -26.05
C GLY A 331 -21.94 22.87 -26.39
N LEU A 332 -20.71 22.35 -26.32
CA LEU A 332 -20.38 20.95 -26.58
C LEU A 332 -20.12 20.19 -25.27
N ALA A 333 -20.40 18.88 -25.24
CA ALA A 333 -20.11 18.03 -24.09
C ALA A 333 -18.85 17.19 -24.36
N PRO A 334 -17.91 17.10 -23.40
CA PRO A 334 -16.72 16.28 -23.54
C PRO A 334 -17.05 14.79 -23.41
N THR A 335 -16.23 13.93 -24.00
CA THR A 335 -16.25 12.49 -23.72
C THR A 335 -15.37 12.18 -22.52
N LEU A 336 -15.82 11.27 -21.67
CA LEU A 336 -15.13 10.86 -20.46
C LEU A 336 -14.46 9.50 -20.63
N ALA A 337 -13.22 9.38 -20.15
CA ALA A 337 -12.49 8.11 -20.10
C ALA A 337 -11.66 8.01 -18.81
N TYR A 338 -11.28 6.79 -18.43
CA TYR A 338 -10.60 6.48 -17.18
C TYR A 338 -9.30 5.69 -17.43
N ALA A 339 -8.28 5.91 -16.59
CA ALA A 339 -7.04 5.15 -16.55
C ALA A 339 -6.57 4.93 -15.10
N LEU A 340 -5.59 4.05 -14.90
CA LEU A 340 -4.93 3.83 -13.59
C LEU A 340 -3.60 4.59 -13.45
N ALA A 341 -3.23 5.37 -14.46
CA ALA A 341 -2.04 6.20 -14.50
C ALA A 341 -2.30 7.37 -15.47
N GLU A 342 -1.62 8.49 -15.25
CA GLU A 342 -1.69 9.70 -16.08
C GLU A 342 -1.48 9.38 -17.57
N GLU A 343 -0.37 8.70 -17.86
CA GLU A 343 0.00 8.23 -19.20
C GLU A 343 -0.32 6.74 -19.39
N GLY A 344 -1.60 6.39 -19.26
CA GLY A 344 -2.10 5.02 -19.35
C GLY A 344 -3.12 4.78 -20.48
N PRO A 345 -3.51 3.51 -20.74
CA PRO A 345 -4.60 3.21 -21.65
C PRO A 345 -5.93 3.65 -21.04
N TYR A 346 -6.48 4.75 -21.55
CA TYR A 346 -7.80 5.25 -21.17
C TYR A 346 -8.92 4.38 -21.77
N ARG A 347 -9.99 4.16 -20.99
CA ARG A 347 -11.18 3.41 -21.42
C ARG A 347 -12.48 4.10 -20.98
N ALA A 348 -13.58 3.82 -21.66
CA ALA A 348 -14.87 4.43 -21.36
C ALA A 348 -15.50 3.98 -20.03
N ASN A 349 -15.31 2.71 -19.64
CA ASN A 349 -15.92 2.16 -18.43
C ASN A 349 -15.07 2.44 -17.18
N PRO A 350 -15.67 2.87 -16.06
CA PRO A 350 -14.95 3.11 -14.81
C PRO A 350 -14.20 1.88 -14.29
N PHE A 351 -13.20 2.10 -13.45
CA PHE A 351 -12.51 1.02 -12.74
C PHE A 351 -13.26 0.68 -11.45
N VAL A 352 -13.71 -0.56 -11.37
CA VAL A 352 -14.43 -1.08 -10.20
C VAL A 352 -13.47 -1.88 -9.34
N PHE A 353 -13.38 -1.52 -8.06
CA PHE A 353 -12.56 -2.17 -7.06
C PHE A 353 -13.44 -2.73 -5.95
N THR A 354 -13.20 -3.99 -5.59
CA THR A 354 -13.98 -4.67 -4.55
C THR A 354 -13.20 -4.87 -3.25
N ASN A 355 -11.87 -5.02 -3.35
CA ASN A 355 -10.99 -5.32 -2.22
C ASN A 355 -10.46 -4.04 -1.56
N ALA A 356 -10.06 -4.14 -0.29
CA ALA A 356 -9.42 -3.03 0.41
C ALA A 356 -8.15 -2.60 -0.32
N THR A 357 -8.12 -1.35 -0.74
CA THR A 357 -7.05 -0.78 -1.57
C THR A 357 -7.07 0.73 -1.43
N VAL A 358 -5.92 1.36 -1.69
CA VAL A 358 -5.83 2.80 -1.92
C VAL A 358 -5.17 2.96 -3.27
N THR A 359 -5.85 3.62 -4.20
CA THR A 359 -5.37 3.80 -5.57
C THR A 359 -5.83 5.14 -6.13
N SER A 360 -5.16 5.59 -7.17
CA SER A 360 -5.58 6.74 -7.97
C SER A 360 -6.25 6.24 -9.24
N VAL A 361 -7.39 6.82 -9.57
CA VAL A 361 -8.04 6.65 -10.87
C VAL A 361 -7.94 8.00 -11.58
N TRP A 362 -7.29 7.99 -12.74
CA TRP A 362 -7.18 9.14 -13.61
C TRP A 362 -8.41 9.21 -14.49
N TYR A 363 -8.98 10.39 -14.67
CA TYR A 363 -10.04 10.62 -15.63
C TYR A 363 -9.61 11.67 -16.66
N ARG A 364 -10.08 11.49 -17.90
CA ARG A 364 -9.78 12.37 -19.03
C ARG A 364 -11.07 12.83 -19.68
N LEU A 365 -11.15 14.14 -19.90
CA LEU A 365 -12.17 14.78 -20.69
C LEU A 365 -11.54 15.15 -22.04
N SER A 366 -12.16 14.69 -23.13
CA SER A 366 -11.72 14.96 -24.50
C SER A 366 -12.81 15.69 -25.27
N LEU A 367 -12.43 16.76 -25.97
CA LEU A 367 -13.33 17.60 -26.75
C LEU A 367 -12.60 18.12 -28.00
N PRO A 368 -13.19 18.05 -29.21
CA PRO A 368 -12.54 18.52 -30.44
C PRO A 368 -12.12 19.99 -30.34
N ASN A 369 -10.90 20.31 -30.83
CA ASN A 369 -10.28 21.64 -30.77
C ASN A 369 -9.85 22.13 -29.37
N TYR A 370 -10.00 21.30 -28.34
CA TYR A 370 -9.54 21.57 -26.99
C TYR A 370 -8.41 20.63 -26.57
N ALA A 371 -7.52 21.13 -25.71
CA ALA A 371 -6.55 20.27 -25.05
C ALA A 371 -7.28 19.32 -24.10
N ASP A 372 -6.90 18.03 -24.11
CA ASP A 372 -7.44 17.05 -23.17
C ASP A 372 -7.22 17.52 -21.73
N TYR A 373 -8.26 17.43 -20.90
CA TYR A 373 -8.15 17.69 -19.47
C TYR A 373 -8.01 16.35 -18.75
N THR A 374 -6.89 16.16 -18.05
CA THR A 374 -6.61 14.97 -17.23
C THR A 374 -6.42 15.35 -15.77
N HIS A 375 -7.05 14.62 -14.87
CA HIS A 375 -6.86 14.81 -13.44
C HIS A 375 -7.00 13.50 -12.67
N GLU A 376 -6.46 13.45 -11.46
CA GLU A 376 -6.53 12.27 -10.59
C GLU A 376 -7.57 12.41 -9.49
N ALA A 377 -8.31 11.32 -9.26
CA ALA A 377 -9.18 11.15 -8.09
C ALA A 377 -8.74 9.90 -7.30
N ARG A 378 -8.67 10.03 -5.99
CA ARG A 378 -8.27 8.97 -5.07
C ARG A 378 -9.47 8.13 -4.68
N LEU A 379 -9.33 6.81 -4.84
CA LEU A 379 -10.26 5.82 -4.31
C LEU A 379 -9.60 5.06 -3.15
N ALA A 380 -10.21 5.13 -1.98
CA ALA A 380 -9.76 4.41 -0.79
C ALA A 380 -10.85 3.47 -0.25
N ILE A 381 -10.69 2.17 -0.46
CA ILE A 381 -11.48 1.14 0.22
C ILE A 381 -10.69 0.72 1.47
N ARG A 382 -11.07 1.27 2.62
CA ARG A 382 -10.44 0.95 3.91
C ARG A 382 -10.79 -0.47 4.32
N LYS A 383 -9.84 -1.12 5.00
CA LYS A 383 -10.07 -2.44 5.58
C LYS A 383 -11.23 -2.40 6.56
N ARG A 384 -12.01 -3.47 6.62
CA ARG A 384 -13.08 -3.61 7.61
C ARG A 384 -12.47 -3.98 8.96
N ALA A 385 -12.55 -3.08 9.93
CA ALA A 385 -12.02 -3.31 11.27
C ALA A 385 -12.92 -4.26 12.07
N LEU A 386 -12.35 -5.31 12.63
CA LEU A 386 -13.02 -6.29 13.49
C LEU A 386 -12.16 -6.61 14.71
N THR A 387 -12.80 -6.72 15.87
CA THR A 387 -12.19 -7.27 17.08
C THR A 387 -12.66 -8.70 17.28
N LEU A 388 -11.70 -9.62 17.45
CA LEU A 388 -11.93 -11.02 17.77
C LEU A 388 -11.57 -11.25 19.23
N THR A 389 -12.57 -11.57 20.05
CA THR A 389 -12.40 -11.73 21.49
C THR A 389 -12.60 -13.19 21.88
N SER A 390 -11.56 -13.85 22.40
CA SER A 390 -11.73 -15.19 22.98
C SER A 390 -12.41 -15.11 24.35
N GLY A 391 -13.25 -16.09 24.68
CA GLY A 391 -13.98 -16.11 25.94
C GLY A 391 -13.10 -16.40 27.16
N ASP A 392 -13.52 -15.91 28.31
CA ASP A 392 -12.96 -16.26 29.61
C ASP A 392 -13.38 -17.68 30.04
N GLY A 393 -12.63 -18.30 30.96
CA GLY A 393 -13.00 -19.59 31.53
C GLY A 393 -12.49 -19.76 32.95
N GLU A 394 -13.33 -20.32 33.82
CA GLU A 394 -13.01 -20.54 35.24
C GLU A 394 -13.33 -21.99 35.63
N TRP A 395 -12.36 -22.65 36.27
CA TRP A 395 -12.48 -24.03 36.75
C TRP A 395 -11.79 -24.21 38.11
N ASP A 396 -12.24 -25.21 38.86
CA ASP A 396 -11.48 -25.74 40.01
C ASP A 396 -10.39 -26.71 39.52
N TYR A 397 -9.25 -26.76 40.21
CA TYR A 397 -8.18 -27.69 39.86
C TYR A 397 -8.62 -29.17 39.97
N ASP A 398 -8.69 -29.84 38.83
CA ASP A 398 -9.06 -31.26 38.69
C ASP A 398 -7.95 -32.10 38.01
N GLY A 399 -6.82 -31.48 37.67
CA GLY A 399 -5.70 -32.10 36.97
C GLY A 399 -5.89 -32.28 35.46
N ALA A 400 -7.00 -31.81 34.88
CA ALA A 400 -7.25 -31.85 33.44
C ALA A 400 -6.89 -30.51 32.76
N PRO A 401 -6.48 -30.51 31.47
CA PRO A 401 -6.33 -29.29 30.71
C PRO A 401 -7.68 -28.68 30.33
N HIS A 402 -7.88 -27.40 30.64
CA HIS A 402 -9.09 -26.63 30.32
C HIS A 402 -8.81 -25.55 29.28
N SER A 403 -9.77 -25.33 28.37
CA SER A 403 -9.72 -24.26 27.35
C SER A 403 -11.13 -23.75 27.03
N ASN A 404 -11.25 -22.51 26.55
CA ASN A 404 -12.51 -21.97 26.01
C ASN A 404 -12.34 -21.65 24.52
N THR A 405 -13.10 -22.33 23.66
CA THR A 405 -13.00 -22.21 22.20
C THR A 405 -13.97 -21.18 21.61
N ASN A 406 -14.75 -20.48 22.44
CA ASN A 406 -15.68 -19.46 21.96
C ASN A 406 -14.92 -18.19 21.59
N VAL A 407 -15.19 -17.68 20.39
CA VAL A 407 -14.70 -16.39 19.90
C VAL A 407 -15.90 -15.54 19.49
N THR A 408 -15.96 -14.32 20.00
CA THR A 408 -16.94 -13.33 19.58
C THR A 408 -16.30 -12.37 18.57
N VAL A 409 -17.11 -11.90 17.62
CA VAL A 409 -16.69 -10.97 16.57
C VAL A 409 -17.47 -9.68 16.75
N SER A 410 -16.78 -8.53 16.80
CA SER A 410 -17.43 -7.23 16.95
C SER A 410 -18.37 -6.91 15.78
N ALA A 411 -19.44 -6.17 16.04
CA ALA A 411 -20.27 -5.59 14.98
C ALA A 411 -19.41 -4.62 14.11
N PRO A 412 -19.66 -4.53 12.79
CA PRO A 412 -20.76 -5.12 12.03
C PRO A 412 -20.52 -6.59 11.58
N GLY A 413 -19.42 -7.23 11.98
CA GLY A 413 -19.08 -8.60 11.58
C GLY A 413 -18.47 -8.71 10.18
N TYR A 414 -18.22 -9.95 9.74
CA TYR A 414 -17.69 -10.24 8.39
C TYR A 414 -18.69 -9.87 7.29
N VAL A 415 -18.20 -9.68 6.06
CA VAL A 415 -19.07 -9.61 4.87
C VAL A 415 -19.79 -10.97 4.73
N PRO A 416 -21.08 -11.02 4.31
CA PRO A 416 -21.80 -12.27 4.15
C PRO A 416 -21.03 -13.29 3.28
N GLY A 417 -20.87 -14.51 3.78
CA GLY A 417 -20.11 -15.58 3.10
C GLY A 417 -18.61 -15.62 3.41
N GLU A 418 -18.08 -14.60 4.09
CA GLU A 418 -16.68 -14.55 4.53
C GLU A 418 -16.55 -14.84 6.05
N GLY A 419 -15.34 -15.17 6.49
CA GLY A 419 -15.05 -15.38 7.91
C GLY A 419 -13.67 -15.98 8.17
N MET A 420 -13.39 -16.22 9.45
CA MET A 420 -12.15 -16.84 9.90
C MET A 420 -12.46 -18.16 10.63
N ASP A 421 -11.52 -19.10 10.56
CA ASP A 421 -11.43 -20.27 11.41
C ASP A 421 -10.51 -19.98 12.60
N TYR A 422 -10.92 -20.46 13.77
CA TYR A 422 -10.18 -20.29 15.03
C TYR A 422 -9.66 -21.64 15.49
N SER A 423 -8.39 -21.72 15.85
CA SER A 423 -7.74 -22.99 16.23
C SER A 423 -6.62 -22.79 17.23
N ARG A 424 -6.05 -23.88 17.75
CA ARG A 424 -4.91 -23.87 18.69
C ARG A 424 -5.12 -22.93 19.88
N PHE A 425 -6.28 -23.06 20.52
CA PHE A 425 -6.59 -22.33 21.76
C PHE A 425 -5.61 -22.72 22.87
N ALA A 426 -5.24 -21.73 23.68
CA ALA A 426 -4.48 -21.96 24.90
C ALA A 426 -5.27 -22.85 25.86
N PHE A 427 -4.54 -23.58 26.69
CA PHE A 427 -5.12 -24.33 27.79
C PHE A 427 -4.33 -24.06 29.07
N ILE A 428 -5.00 -24.25 30.20
CA ILE A 428 -4.41 -24.19 31.54
C ILE A 428 -4.74 -25.49 32.27
N THR A 429 -3.78 -26.00 33.05
CA THR A 429 -3.94 -27.21 33.86
C THR A 429 -3.62 -26.92 35.32
N GLU A 430 -2.49 -26.27 35.57
CA GLU A 430 -2.06 -25.93 36.93
C GLU A 430 -2.79 -24.68 37.45
N PRO A 431 -2.96 -24.55 38.79
CA PRO A 431 -3.56 -23.37 39.37
C PRO A 431 -2.85 -22.08 38.98
N GLY A 432 -3.63 -21.05 38.66
CA GLY A 432 -3.14 -19.77 38.16
C GLY A 432 -4.04 -19.18 37.09
N SER A 433 -3.53 -18.19 36.35
CA SER A 433 -4.22 -17.66 35.18
C SER A 433 -3.29 -17.48 33.97
N CYS A 434 -3.85 -17.61 32.77
CA CYS A 434 -3.16 -17.31 31.52
C CYS A 434 -4.13 -16.69 30.49
N ARG A 435 -3.56 -16.03 29.46
CA ARG A 435 -4.36 -15.51 28.34
C ARG A 435 -4.88 -16.66 27.48
N ASN A 436 -6.15 -16.61 27.09
CA ASN A 436 -6.78 -17.54 26.17
C ASN A 436 -6.40 -17.21 24.71
N THR A 437 -5.14 -17.42 24.34
CA THR A 437 -4.64 -17.14 22.99
C THR A 437 -5.17 -18.15 21.99
N PHE A 438 -5.35 -17.75 20.73
CA PHE A 438 -5.78 -18.64 19.64
C PHE A 438 -5.19 -18.17 18.30
N ASP A 439 -5.20 -19.06 17.31
CA ASP A 439 -4.80 -18.75 15.95
C ASP A 439 -6.00 -18.48 15.05
N VAL A 440 -5.82 -17.54 14.12
CA VAL A 440 -6.83 -17.10 13.17
C VAL A 440 -6.37 -17.46 11.76
N ARG A 441 -7.25 -18.11 10.98
CA ARG A 441 -7.01 -18.42 9.56
C ARG A 441 -8.21 -18.01 8.70
N PRO A 442 -8.01 -17.40 7.53
CA PRO A 442 -9.11 -17.08 6.62
C PRO A 442 -9.80 -18.34 6.11
N LYS A 443 -11.14 -18.34 6.10
CA LYS A 443 -11.92 -19.38 5.43
C LYS A 443 -11.73 -19.29 3.91
N PRO A 444 -11.95 -20.38 3.17
CA PRO A 444 -12.02 -20.33 1.71
C PRO A 444 -12.96 -19.21 1.24
N GLY A 445 -12.49 -18.35 0.33
CA GLY A 445 -13.23 -17.18 -0.15
C GLY A 445 -13.03 -15.89 0.65
N THR A 446 -12.32 -15.92 1.79
CA THR A 446 -12.01 -14.71 2.58
C THR A 446 -10.58 -14.24 2.30
N LEU A 447 -10.44 -12.98 1.87
CA LEU A 447 -9.13 -12.36 1.68
C LEU A 447 -8.74 -11.57 2.94
N ALA A 448 -7.75 -12.05 3.69
CA ALA A 448 -7.34 -11.45 4.96
C ALA A 448 -6.94 -9.97 4.85
N SER A 449 -6.39 -9.55 3.70
CA SER A 449 -5.99 -8.16 3.47
C SER A 449 -7.14 -7.17 3.44
N ASN A 450 -8.39 -7.64 3.33
CA ASN A 450 -9.59 -6.80 3.37
C ASN A 450 -10.04 -6.45 4.80
N TYR A 451 -9.46 -7.11 5.81
CA TYR A 451 -9.81 -6.93 7.21
C TYR A 451 -8.64 -6.39 8.01
N GLU A 452 -8.95 -5.56 8.99
CA GLU A 452 -8.03 -5.13 10.04
C GLU A 452 -8.48 -5.80 11.33
N LEU A 453 -7.69 -6.76 11.81
CA LEU A 453 -8.07 -7.60 12.94
C LEU A 453 -7.36 -7.12 14.21
N ALA A 454 -8.14 -6.80 15.24
CA ALA A 454 -7.66 -6.66 16.61
C ALA A 454 -7.96 -7.95 17.38
N LEU A 455 -6.98 -8.46 18.14
CA LEU A 455 -7.14 -9.66 18.96
C LEU A 455 -7.21 -9.27 20.44
N GLU A 456 -8.32 -9.62 21.08
CA GLU A 456 -8.50 -9.52 22.52
C GLU A 456 -8.58 -10.94 23.09
N TYR A 457 -7.74 -11.23 24.09
CA TYR A 457 -7.72 -12.56 24.68
C TYR A 457 -8.41 -12.51 26.04
N GLY A 458 -9.43 -13.35 26.21
CA GLY A 458 -9.99 -13.66 27.51
C GLY A 458 -8.95 -14.30 28.44
N THR A 459 -9.32 -14.54 29.68
CA THR A 459 -8.49 -15.12 30.73
C THR A 459 -9.00 -16.52 31.07
N LEU A 460 -8.11 -17.49 31.10
CA LEU A 460 -8.38 -18.81 31.69
C LEU A 460 -7.84 -18.82 33.11
N THR A 461 -8.66 -19.24 34.07
CA THR A 461 -8.31 -19.29 35.49
C THR A 461 -8.61 -20.69 36.04
N VAL A 462 -7.61 -21.30 36.66
CA VAL A 462 -7.78 -22.51 37.47
C VAL A 462 -7.53 -22.14 38.92
N THR A 463 -8.52 -22.33 39.77
CA THR A 463 -8.43 -21.99 41.20
C THR A 463 -7.96 -23.21 41.98
N GLU A 464 -6.99 -23.00 42.87
CA GLU A 464 -6.50 -24.03 43.78
C GLU A 464 -7.56 -24.40 44.83
N SER A 465 -7.96 -25.68 44.91
CA SER A 465 -8.88 -26.16 45.95
C SER A 465 -8.09 -26.71 47.13
N ARG A 466 -8.18 -26.03 48.28
CA ARG A 466 -7.59 -26.47 49.56
C ARG A 466 -8.70 -27.00 50.47
N ALA A 467 -8.51 -28.20 51.00
CA ALA A 467 -9.38 -28.75 52.04
C ALA A 467 -8.83 -28.38 53.41
N LYS A 468 -9.68 -27.82 54.26
CA LYS A 468 -9.40 -27.61 55.69
C LYS A 468 -9.69 -28.90 56.44
N ILE A 469 -8.67 -29.46 57.07
CA ILE A 469 -8.84 -30.63 57.94
C ILE A 469 -8.62 -30.27 59.41
N VAL A 470 -9.47 -30.83 60.26
CA VAL A 470 -9.38 -30.68 61.72
C VAL A 470 -8.88 -31.99 62.32
N LEU A 471 -7.74 -31.96 62.97
CA LEU A 471 -7.15 -33.06 63.71
C LEU A 471 -7.60 -33.01 65.17
N ASP A 472 -8.48 -33.93 65.55
CA ASP A 472 -9.01 -34.08 66.89
C ASP A 472 -8.27 -35.17 67.67
N ALA A 473 -7.44 -34.77 68.63
CA ALA A 473 -6.60 -35.69 69.39
C ALA A 473 -7.39 -36.61 70.34
N LEU A 474 -8.71 -36.43 70.48
CA LEU A 474 -9.65 -37.32 71.18
C LEU A 474 -9.12 -37.83 72.53
N GLY A 475 -8.99 -36.90 73.49
CA GLY A 475 -8.43 -37.16 74.83
C GLY A 475 -6.91 -37.08 74.92
N GLY A 476 -6.20 -36.98 73.78
CA GLY A 476 -4.77 -36.67 73.71
C GLY A 476 -4.48 -35.21 73.33
N GLN A 477 -3.22 -34.92 72.97
CA GLN A 477 -2.76 -33.59 72.57
C GLN A 477 -1.72 -33.64 71.45
N VAL A 478 -1.74 -32.67 70.54
CA VAL A 478 -0.68 -32.33 69.57
C VAL A 478 -0.06 -31.01 70.00
N ASP A 479 1.22 -31.00 70.39
CA ASP A 479 1.92 -29.81 70.89
C ASP A 479 1.14 -29.01 71.96
N GLY A 480 0.42 -29.74 72.82
CA GLY A 480 -0.41 -29.18 73.89
C GLY A 480 -1.84 -28.79 73.47
N ALA A 481 -2.19 -28.84 72.18
CA ALA A 481 -3.54 -28.57 71.68
C ALA A 481 -4.35 -29.87 71.52
N THR A 482 -5.65 -29.81 71.83
CA THR A 482 -6.59 -30.93 71.63
C THR A 482 -7.16 -30.96 70.20
N LEU A 483 -7.20 -29.80 69.53
CA LEU A 483 -7.63 -29.63 68.15
C LEU A 483 -6.54 -28.87 67.37
N VAL A 484 -6.13 -29.40 66.22
CA VAL A 484 -5.22 -28.72 65.29
C VAL A 484 -5.91 -28.60 63.94
N THR A 485 -5.83 -27.45 63.31
CA THR A 485 -6.36 -27.23 61.95
C THR A 485 -5.20 -27.09 60.98
N GLN A 486 -5.27 -27.80 59.86
CA GLN A 486 -4.31 -27.64 58.76
C GLN A 486 -5.06 -27.56 57.42
N GLU A 487 -4.49 -26.84 56.46
CA GLU A 487 -4.97 -26.81 55.08
C GLU A 487 -4.14 -27.78 54.25
N VAL A 488 -4.81 -28.66 53.52
CA VAL A 488 -4.20 -29.67 52.67
C VAL A 488 -4.73 -29.57 51.25
N HIS A 489 -3.91 -29.96 50.29
CA HIS A 489 -4.26 -29.96 48.86
C HIS A 489 -4.92 -31.30 48.50
N ALA A 490 -4.46 -31.96 47.44
CA ALA A 490 -4.96 -33.24 47.00
C ALA A 490 -4.60 -34.41 47.94
N VAL A 491 -3.59 -34.28 48.82
CA VAL A 491 -3.10 -35.34 49.71
C VAL A 491 -2.87 -34.83 51.15
N TYR A 492 -3.00 -35.69 52.17
CA TYR A 492 -2.92 -35.29 53.59
C TYR A 492 -1.55 -34.76 54.04
N GLY A 493 -0.47 -35.10 53.32
CA GLY A 493 0.88 -34.72 53.71
C GLY A 493 1.36 -35.43 54.99
N GLU A 494 2.28 -34.81 55.73
CA GLU A 494 2.72 -35.28 57.03
C GLU A 494 1.66 -34.96 58.11
N LEU A 495 1.23 -35.98 58.86
CA LEU A 495 0.30 -35.83 59.96
C LEU A 495 1.03 -35.90 61.30
N PRO A 496 0.75 -35.02 62.27
CA PRO A 496 1.42 -35.01 63.56
C PRO A 496 1.10 -36.27 64.38
N VAL A 497 1.98 -36.62 65.32
CA VAL A 497 1.80 -37.74 66.25
C VAL A 497 1.37 -37.18 67.62
N PRO A 498 0.08 -37.29 67.99
CA PRO A 498 -0.39 -36.83 69.29
C PRO A 498 0.14 -37.72 70.43
N VAL A 499 0.12 -37.19 71.65
CA VAL A 499 0.43 -37.91 72.88
C VAL A 499 -0.77 -37.98 73.83
N ARG A 500 -0.99 -39.14 74.46
CA ARG A 500 -1.98 -39.35 75.52
C ARG A 500 -1.39 -40.28 76.58
N ALA A 501 -1.25 -39.80 77.81
CA ALA A 501 -0.61 -40.55 78.89
C ALA A 501 -1.30 -41.90 79.14
N GLY A 502 -0.53 -42.99 79.16
CA GLY A 502 -1.03 -44.36 79.34
C GLY A 502 -1.50 -45.07 78.05
N TYR A 503 -1.54 -44.38 76.90
CA TYR A 503 -2.03 -44.94 75.63
C TYR A 503 -0.97 -44.88 74.51
N ARG A 504 -1.17 -45.68 73.47
CA ARG A 504 -0.40 -45.66 72.22
C ARG A 504 -1.27 -45.15 71.08
N PHE A 505 -0.73 -44.21 70.31
CA PHE A 505 -1.41 -43.67 69.12
C PHE A 505 -1.45 -44.70 68.00
N ALA A 506 -2.66 -45.02 67.50
CA ALA A 506 -2.90 -46.02 66.46
C ALA A 506 -3.11 -45.39 65.06
N GLY A 507 -3.28 -44.07 64.98
CA GLY A 507 -3.43 -43.32 63.74
C GLY A 507 -4.61 -42.34 63.75
N TRP A 508 -4.74 -41.61 62.64
CA TRP A 508 -5.83 -40.68 62.35
C TRP A 508 -6.93 -41.37 61.53
N TYR A 509 -8.20 -41.15 61.85
CA TYR A 509 -9.34 -41.81 61.23
C TYR A 509 -10.46 -40.82 60.87
N LEU A 510 -11.19 -41.06 59.78
CA LEU A 510 -12.34 -40.25 59.31
C LEU A 510 -13.63 -40.44 60.15
N GLY A 511 -13.47 -40.80 61.42
CA GLY A 511 -14.56 -41.08 62.36
C GLY A 511 -14.05 -41.94 63.53
N VAL A 512 -14.86 -42.04 64.58
CA VAL A 512 -14.53 -42.87 65.76
C VAL A 512 -15.12 -44.28 65.71
N THR A 513 -16.09 -44.51 64.82
CA THR A 513 -16.81 -45.79 64.69
C THR A 513 -15.88 -46.93 64.25
N SER A 514 -16.26 -48.15 64.65
CA SER A 514 -15.59 -49.35 64.16
C SER A 514 -15.70 -49.42 62.63
N GLY A 515 -14.55 -49.53 61.94
CA GLY A 515 -14.48 -49.52 60.48
C GLY A 515 -14.29 -48.16 59.82
N ALA A 516 -14.24 -47.05 60.57
CA ALA A 516 -13.91 -45.73 60.01
C ALA A 516 -12.58 -45.79 59.24
N PRO A 517 -12.49 -45.19 58.02
CA PRO A 517 -11.27 -45.25 57.23
C PRO A 517 -10.10 -44.57 57.93
N LYS A 518 -8.93 -45.22 57.91
CA LYS A 518 -7.68 -44.63 58.40
C LYS A 518 -7.16 -43.63 57.37
N ALA A 519 -6.85 -42.41 57.81
CA ALA A 519 -6.10 -41.46 57.02
C ALA A 519 -4.63 -41.88 56.95
N VAL A 520 -4.07 -41.93 55.74
CA VAL A 520 -2.68 -42.32 55.50
C VAL A 520 -1.90 -41.06 55.13
N SER A 521 -0.82 -40.80 55.86
CA SER A 521 0.12 -39.72 55.54
C SER A 521 0.81 -39.96 54.19
N GLY A 522 1.14 -38.90 53.46
CA GLY A 522 1.77 -38.99 52.13
C GLY A 522 0.74 -38.98 50.99
N GLY A 523 1.00 -39.72 49.90
CA GLY A 523 0.28 -39.61 48.62
C GLY A 523 -1.18 -40.12 48.59
N ALA A 524 -1.82 -40.32 49.75
CA ALA A 524 -3.22 -40.72 49.80
C ALA A 524 -4.13 -39.53 49.52
N THR A 525 -5.05 -39.70 48.58
CA THR A 525 -5.98 -38.64 48.17
C THR A 525 -6.88 -38.24 49.33
N VAL A 526 -6.98 -36.93 49.58
CA VAL A 526 -7.83 -36.33 50.61
C VAL A 526 -9.29 -36.69 50.29
N ALA A 527 -10.01 -37.20 51.29
CA ALA A 527 -11.46 -37.40 51.17
C ALA A 527 -12.11 -36.05 50.85
N SER A 528 -12.86 -35.97 49.74
CA SER A 528 -13.29 -34.70 49.13
C SER A 528 -13.91 -33.72 50.13
N GLY A 529 -13.36 -32.50 50.20
CA GLY A 529 -13.89 -31.37 51.00
C GLY A 529 -13.32 -31.25 52.42
N ASN A 530 -13.78 -30.24 53.16
CA ASN A 530 -13.39 -30.00 54.56
C ASN A 530 -13.90 -31.12 55.47
N HIS A 531 -13.07 -31.65 56.36
CA HIS A 531 -13.48 -32.74 57.26
C HIS A 531 -12.61 -32.84 58.51
N ARG A 532 -12.96 -33.76 59.41
CA ARG A 532 -12.28 -34.00 60.68
C ARG A 532 -11.65 -35.39 60.72
N LEU A 533 -10.46 -35.48 61.30
CA LEU A 533 -9.78 -36.73 61.62
C LEU A 533 -9.68 -36.89 63.13
N PHE A 534 -9.94 -38.09 63.63
CA PHE A 534 -9.89 -38.44 65.05
C PHE A 534 -8.70 -39.33 65.36
N ALA A 535 -7.98 -39.02 66.44
CA ALA A 535 -6.92 -39.88 66.94
C ALA A 535 -7.51 -41.13 67.60
N ARG A 536 -6.99 -42.30 67.21
CA ARG A 536 -7.35 -43.57 67.86
C ARG A 536 -6.26 -44.00 68.83
N TRP A 537 -6.68 -44.46 70.00
CA TRP A 537 -5.80 -44.85 71.10
C TRP A 537 -5.95 -46.34 71.41
N THR A 538 -4.83 -47.00 71.71
CA THR A 538 -4.81 -48.38 72.21
C THR A 538 -4.09 -48.41 73.55
N THR A 539 -4.50 -49.30 74.44
CA THR A 539 -3.85 -49.52 75.74
C THR A 539 -3.27 -50.93 75.79
N PRO A 540 -2.00 -51.10 76.20
CA PRO A 540 -1.41 -52.43 76.33
C PRO A 540 -2.11 -53.28 77.40
N ALA A 541 -2.86 -52.65 78.32
CA ALA A 541 -3.61 -53.31 79.39
C ALA A 541 -5.00 -53.80 78.98
N GLU A 542 -5.45 -53.57 77.73
CA GLU A 542 -6.82 -53.91 77.28
C GLU A 542 -7.22 -55.36 77.62
N HIS A 543 -6.30 -56.29 77.38
CA HIS A 543 -6.48 -57.72 77.63
C HIS A 543 -6.68 -58.10 79.12
N LEU A 544 -6.43 -57.19 80.07
CA LEU A 544 -6.59 -57.41 81.51
C LEU A 544 -8.02 -57.16 82.01
N PHE A 545 -8.84 -56.45 81.24
CA PHE A 545 -10.19 -56.08 81.65
C PHE A 545 -11.22 -57.15 81.27
N THR A 546 -12.24 -57.30 82.12
CA THR A 546 -13.48 -58.02 81.79
C THR A 546 -14.54 -56.99 81.42
N TYR A 547 -15.43 -57.34 80.48
CA TYR A 547 -16.47 -56.44 80.00
C TYR A 547 -17.73 -57.21 79.60
N GLU A 548 -18.84 -56.50 79.49
CA GLU A 548 -20.10 -57.01 78.95
C GLU A 548 -20.67 -56.04 77.91
N LYS A 549 -21.34 -56.59 76.87
CA LYS A 549 -22.02 -55.79 75.84
C LYS A 549 -23.32 -55.23 76.41
N ILE A 550 -23.56 -53.94 76.21
CA ILE A 550 -24.73 -53.22 76.74
C ILE A 550 -25.57 -52.54 75.64
N GLY A 551 -25.04 -52.49 74.42
CA GLY A 551 -25.74 -52.06 73.21
C GLY A 551 -24.99 -52.54 71.98
N ASP A 552 -25.51 -52.27 70.79
CA ASP A 552 -24.95 -52.83 69.54
C ASP A 552 -23.48 -52.45 69.29
N GLN A 553 -23.10 -51.24 69.72
CA GLN A 553 -21.75 -50.69 69.56
C GLN A 553 -21.07 -50.36 70.90
N THR A 554 -21.68 -50.71 72.04
CA THR A 554 -21.23 -50.25 73.36
C THR A 554 -21.06 -51.40 74.36
N VAL A 555 -20.06 -51.24 75.24
CA VAL A 555 -19.71 -52.17 76.31
C VAL A 555 -19.55 -51.44 77.63
N ARG A 556 -19.70 -52.18 78.74
CA ARG A 556 -19.26 -51.73 80.06
C ARG A 556 -18.14 -52.59 80.62
N ILE A 557 -17.15 -51.96 81.25
CA ILE A 557 -16.08 -52.68 81.94
C ILE A 557 -16.59 -53.19 83.29
N THR A 558 -16.50 -54.49 83.51
CA THR A 558 -16.96 -55.15 84.74
C THR A 558 -15.85 -55.44 85.74
N GLY A 559 -14.58 -55.20 85.38
CA GLY A 559 -13.45 -55.31 86.30
C GLY A 559 -12.16 -55.82 85.68
N LEU A 560 -11.30 -56.41 86.52
CA LEU A 560 -10.06 -57.06 86.11
C LEU A 560 -10.26 -58.58 86.06
N LYS A 561 -9.68 -59.24 85.05
CA LYS A 561 -9.62 -60.72 84.97
C LYS A 561 -8.94 -61.33 86.20
N ASN A 562 -7.92 -60.65 86.73
CA ASN A 562 -7.30 -60.97 88.01
C ASN A 562 -7.24 -59.68 88.88
N PRO A 563 -8.05 -59.57 89.95
CA PRO A 563 -8.11 -58.38 90.81
C PRO A 563 -6.81 -58.00 91.53
N SER A 564 -5.82 -58.90 91.57
CA SER A 564 -4.49 -58.67 92.14
C SER A 564 -3.40 -58.53 91.08
N ALA A 565 -3.75 -58.54 89.78
CA ALA A 565 -2.79 -58.31 88.72
C ALA A 565 -2.16 -56.92 88.85
N PRO A 566 -0.82 -56.80 88.79
CA PRO A 566 -0.15 -55.51 88.94
C PRO A 566 -0.52 -54.58 87.77
N LEU A 567 -1.25 -53.52 88.07
CA LEU A 567 -1.68 -52.50 87.12
C LEU A 567 -1.47 -51.13 87.75
N ARG A 568 -0.22 -50.66 87.76
CA ARG A 568 0.16 -49.38 88.40
C ARG A 568 -0.57 -48.19 87.77
N GLU A 569 -0.76 -48.22 86.45
CA GLU A 569 -1.52 -47.25 85.67
C GLU A 569 -2.64 -47.98 84.94
N ALA A 570 -3.88 -47.72 85.33
CA ALA A 570 -5.06 -48.28 84.70
C ALA A 570 -5.53 -47.34 83.57
N ALA A 571 -4.91 -47.45 82.39
CA ALA A 571 -5.39 -46.82 81.18
C ALA A 571 -6.54 -47.64 80.59
N LEU A 572 -7.77 -47.23 80.86
CA LEU A 572 -8.96 -47.95 80.43
C LEU A 572 -9.23 -47.71 78.95
N PRO A 573 -9.43 -48.76 78.14
CA PRO A 573 -9.59 -48.61 76.69
C PRO A 573 -10.82 -47.77 76.32
N ASP A 574 -10.71 -46.94 75.28
CA ASP A 574 -11.88 -46.26 74.67
C ASP A 574 -12.77 -47.26 73.91
N THR A 575 -12.17 -48.35 73.41
CA THR A 575 -12.87 -49.45 72.75
C THR A 575 -12.30 -50.79 73.16
N ILE A 576 -13.14 -51.81 73.35
CA ILE A 576 -12.71 -53.21 73.51
C ILE A 576 -13.35 -54.04 72.40
N ASP A 577 -12.54 -54.82 71.68
CA ASP A 577 -13.00 -55.64 70.54
C ASP A 577 -13.82 -54.84 69.50
N GLY A 578 -13.46 -53.56 69.31
CA GLY A 578 -14.12 -52.64 68.38
C GLY A 578 -15.42 -52.01 68.90
N LEU A 579 -15.85 -52.30 70.14
CA LEU A 579 -17.02 -51.71 70.78
C LEU A 579 -16.61 -50.60 71.75
N PHE A 580 -17.36 -49.51 71.80
CA PHE A 580 -17.08 -48.35 72.65
C PHE A 580 -17.31 -48.63 74.13
N VAL A 581 -16.33 -48.27 74.97
CA VAL A 581 -16.49 -48.36 76.43
C VAL A 581 -17.25 -47.14 76.93
N THR A 582 -18.53 -47.31 77.21
CA THR A 582 -19.41 -46.21 77.64
C THR A 582 -19.73 -46.24 79.13
N GLU A 583 -19.49 -47.35 79.81
CA GLU A 583 -19.74 -47.44 81.25
C GLU A 583 -18.65 -48.25 81.99
N ILE A 584 -18.45 -47.93 83.26
CA ILE A 584 -17.73 -48.78 84.22
C ILE A 584 -18.77 -49.31 85.19
N ALA A 585 -18.91 -50.64 85.26
CA ALA A 585 -19.95 -51.28 86.04
C ALA A 585 -19.82 -50.99 87.55
N ALA A 586 -20.92 -51.21 88.27
CA ALA A 586 -20.89 -51.16 89.72
C ALA A 586 -19.86 -52.16 90.26
N GLU A 587 -19.06 -51.71 91.22
CA GLU A 587 -18.03 -52.51 91.89
C GLU A 587 -16.91 -53.07 91.00
N ALA A 588 -16.78 -52.61 89.74
CA ALA A 588 -15.85 -53.18 88.75
C ALA A 588 -14.40 -53.34 89.26
N PHE A 589 -13.88 -52.32 89.94
CA PHE A 589 -12.55 -52.31 90.55
C PHE A 589 -12.60 -52.24 92.07
N ALA A 590 -13.76 -52.49 92.69
CA ALA A 590 -13.91 -52.34 94.14
C ALA A 590 -12.96 -53.28 94.90
N ASN A 591 -12.22 -52.72 95.86
CA ASN A 591 -11.21 -53.43 96.65
C ASN A 591 -10.08 -54.09 95.84
N ALA A 592 -9.89 -53.72 94.57
CA ALA A 592 -8.81 -54.25 93.75
C ALA A 592 -7.44 -54.01 94.42
N GLN A 593 -6.60 -55.05 94.40
CA GLN A 593 -5.26 -55.04 94.98
C GLN A 593 -4.18 -55.00 93.90
N SER A 594 -4.52 -54.39 92.76
CA SER A 594 -3.66 -54.24 91.58
C SER A 594 -2.51 -53.24 91.76
N GLY A 595 -2.51 -52.48 92.87
CA GLY A 595 -1.55 -51.38 93.08
C GLY A 595 -1.76 -50.19 92.15
N THR A 596 -2.95 -50.06 91.56
CA THR A 596 -3.30 -48.93 90.68
C THR A 596 -3.18 -47.61 91.42
N LYS A 597 -2.26 -46.77 90.94
CA LYS A 597 -2.02 -45.41 91.43
C LYS A 597 -2.76 -44.37 90.61
N VAL A 598 -2.86 -44.59 89.29
CA VAL A 598 -3.54 -43.68 88.37
C VAL A 598 -4.57 -44.43 87.56
N ALA A 599 -5.78 -43.91 87.46
CA ALA A 599 -6.82 -44.41 86.55
C ALA A 599 -7.12 -43.36 85.48
N TYR A 600 -6.94 -43.71 84.21
CA TYR A 600 -7.32 -42.88 83.07
C TYR A 600 -8.67 -43.37 82.55
N LEU A 601 -9.68 -42.51 82.56
CA LEU A 601 -11.02 -42.88 82.14
C LEU A 601 -11.14 -42.89 80.59
N PRO A 602 -12.00 -43.75 80.02
CA PRO A 602 -12.27 -43.78 78.59
C PRO A 602 -12.97 -42.50 78.13
N VAL A 603 -12.70 -42.06 76.91
CA VAL A 603 -13.27 -40.82 76.34
C VAL A 603 -14.77 -40.89 76.10
N PHE A 604 -15.34 -42.08 75.94
CA PHE A 604 -16.78 -42.27 75.72
C PHE A 604 -17.54 -42.70 76.98
N CYS A 605 -16.88 -42.74 78.14
CA CYS A 605 -17.45 -43.23 79.39
C CYS A 605 -18.40 -42.20 80.02
N THR A 606 -19.71 -42.42 79.90
CA THR A 606 -20.76 -41.55 80.45
C THR A 606 -21.28 -42.02 81.82
N ASN A 607 -20.90 -43.21 82.29
CA ASN A 607 -21.37 -43.71 83.59
C ASN A 607 -20.28 -44.45 84.37
N LEU A 608 -20.03 -44.01 85.60
CA LEU A 608 -19.24 -44.72 86.59
C LEU A 608 -20.16 -45.31 87.66
N GLY A 609 -20.33 -46.62 87.66
CA GLY A 609 -21.26 -47.32 88.55
C GLY A 609 -20.95 -47.16 90.04
N ARG A 610 -21.94 -47.55 90.87
CA ARG A 610 -21.80 -47.55 92.33
C ARG A 610 -20.55 -48.31 92.75
N ARG A 611 -19.69 -47.69 93.58
CA ARG A 611 -18.42 -48.27 94.05
C ARG A 611 -17.45 -48.71 92.93
N ALA A 612 -17.53 -48.18 91.71
CA ALA A 612 -16.68 -48.60 90.58
C ALA A 612 -15.18 -48.74 90.94
N PHE A 613 -14.61 -47.80 91.69
CA PHE A 613 -13.25 -47.81 92.24
C PHE A 613 -13.23 -47.75 93.78
N GLY A 614 -14.32 -48.19 94.42
CA GLY A 614 -14.49 -48.09 95.86
C GLY A 614 -13.43 -48.90 96.60
N SER A 615 -12.75 -48.28 97.56
CA SER A 615 -11.73 -48.91 98.42
C SER A 615 -10.48 -49.39 97.68
N VAL A 616 -10.18 -48.85 96.50
CA VAL A 616 -8.87 -48.99 95.86
C VAL A 616 -7.87 -48.08 96.58
N LYS A 617 -7.28 -48.59 97.65
CA LYS A 617 -6.45 -47.82 98.59
C LYS A 617 -5.15 -47.26 97.99
N SER A 618 -4.72 -47.77 96.84
CA SER A 618 -3.54 -47.27 96.13
C SER A 618 -3.85 -46.15 95.15
N LEU A 619 -5.12 -45.89 94.82
CA LEU A 619 -5.50 -44.95 93.77
C LEU A 619 -5.29 -43.51 94.25
N GLU A 620 -4.22 -42.89 93.75
CA GLU A 620 -3.73 -41.56 94.10
C GLU A 620 -4.27 -40.48 93.14
N LYS A 621 -4.58 -40.85 91.89
CA LYS A 621 -5.08 -39.93 90.87
C LYS A 621 -6.11 -40.58 89.94
N VAL A 622 -7.18 -39.87 89.65
CA VAL A 622 -8.08 -40.17 88.53
C VAL A 622 -7.93 -39.08 87.48
N VAL A 623 -7.77 -39.47 86.23
CA VAL A 623 -7.61 -38.57 85.08
C VAL A 623 -8.88 -38.66 84.26
N PHE A 624 -9.68 -37.61 84.34
CA PHE A 624 -10.78 -37.40 83.43
C PHE A 624 -10.26 -36.86 82.10
N VAL A 625 -10.90 -37.28 81.03
CA VAL A 625 -10.81 -36.64 79.72
C VAL A 625 -12.13 -35.95 79.43
N SER A 626 -12.13 -34.99 78.53
CA SER A 626 -13.35 -34.34 78.04
C SER A 626 -14.21 -35.42 77.38
N VAL A 627 -15.27 -35.84 78.05
CA VAL A 627 -16.08 -37.00 77.65
C VAL A 627 -16.83 -36.64 76.38
N ARG A 628 -16.87 -37.57 75.42
CA ARG A 628 -17.50 -37.39 74.11
C ARG A 628 -18.63 -38.38 73.91
N ARG A 629 -19.58 -37.98 73.09
CA ARG A 629 -20.58 -38.90 72.54
C ARG A 629 -19.91 -39.86 71.57
N TRP A 630 -20.16 -41.16 71.68
CA TRP A 630 -19.55 -42.13 70.76
C TRP A 630 -20.18 -42.07 69.35
N ASP A 631 -21.43 -41.64 69.27
CA ASP A 631 -22.22 -41.50 68.03
C ASP A 631 -21.98 -40.16 67.32
N VAL A 632 -21.66 -39.11 68.10
CA VAL A 632 -21.32 -37.76 67.60
C VAL A 632 -20.07 -37.25 68.34
N PRO A 633 -18.87 -37.75 68.00
CA PRO A 633 -17.63 -37.52 68.77
C PRO A 633 -17.15 -36.07 68.87
N GLU A 634 -17.70 -35.16 68.09
CA GLU A 634 -17.48 -33.73 68.24
C GLU A 634 -18.21 -33.14 69.46
N ASP A 635 -19.30 -33.77 69.88
CA ASP A 635 -20.14 -33.31 70.99
C ASP A 635 -19.62 -33.88 72.33
N ALA A 636 -19.61 -33.03 73.34
CA ALA A 636 -19.41 -33.47 74.72
C ALA A 636 -20.58 -34.35 75.19
N ALA A 637 -20.31 -35.30 76.08
CA ALA A 637 -21.34 -36.12 76.73
C ALA A 637 -21.27 -35.96 78.24
N GLU A 638 -22.43 -35.90 78.88
CA GLU A 638 -22.50 -35.86 80.34
C GLU A 638 -21.98 -37.17 80.96
N VAL A 639 -21.25 -37.06 82.08
CA VAL A 639 -20.80 -38.20 82.87
C VAL A 639 -21.45 -38.20 84.25
N GLU A 640 -22.00 -39.35 84.63
CA GLU A 640 -22.53 -39.60 85.96
C GLU A 640 -21.53 -40.40 86.81
N ILE A 641 -21.23 -39.88 88.01
CA ILE A 641 -20.40 -40.56 88.98
C ILE A 641 -21.29 -41.19 90.05
N GLY A 642 -21.36 -42.51 90.09
CA GLY A 642 -22.24 -43.26 90.98
C GLY A 642 -21.90 -43.16 92.47
N ALA A 643 -22.83 -43.61 93.31
CA ALA A 643 -22.66 -43.59 94.76
C ALA A 643 -21.40 -44.38 95.17
N TYR A 644 -20.61 -43.84 96.08
CA TYR A 644 -19.35 -44.42 96.57
C TYR A 644 -18.30 -44.75 95.48
N ALA A 645 -18.44 -44.25 94.24
CA ALA A 645 -17.61 -44.66 93.11
C ALA A 645 -16.09 -44.66 93.40
N PHE A 646 -15.58 -43.66 94.10
CA PHE A 646 -14.17 -43.53 94.50
C PHE A 646 -13.99 -43.53 96.03
N SER A 647 -14.97 -44.03 96.79
CA SER A 647 -14.93 -43.93 98.24
C SER A 647 -13.80 -44.76 98.84
N GLY A 648 -12.98 -44.17 99.71
CA GLY A 648 -11.87 -44.85 100.39
C GLY A 648 -10.64 -45.08 99.53
N THR A 649 -10.46 -44.25 98.50
CA THR A 649 -9.25 -44.18 97.67
C THR A 649 -8.21 -43.25 98.31
N ALA A 650 -6.98 -43.23 97.76
CA ALA A 650 -5.88 -42.38 98.21
C ALA A 650 -5.75 -41.08 97.37
N LEU A 651 -6.84 -40.66 96.72
CA LEU A 651 -6.85 -39.46 95.89
C LEU A 651 -6.33 -38.26 96.69
N SER A 652 -5.30 -37.59 96.17
CA SER A 652 -4.73 -36.37 96.79
C SER A 652 -5.28 -35.11 96.15
N GLU A 653 -5.59 -35.17 94.85
CA GLU A 653 -6.19 -34.09 94.08
C GLU A 653 -7.26 -34.65 93.15
N LEU A 654 -8.27 -33.83 92.84
CA LEU A 654 -9.38 -34.20 91.98
C LEU A 654 -9.74 -33.02 91.06
N GLU A 655 -9.73 -33.26 89.76
CA GLU A 655 -10.26 -32.35 88.75
C GLU A 655 -11.51 -32.97 88.14
N LEU A 656 -12.67 -32.36 88.37
CA LEU A 656 -13.93 -32.74 87.76
C LEU A 656 -14.16 -31.86 86.54
N PRO A 657 -14.19 -32.43 85.31
CA PRO A 657 -14.35 -31.62 84.11
C PRO A 657 -15.80 -31.09 83.96
N GLU A 658 -16.01 -30.23 82.96
CA GLU A 658 -17.32 -29.57 82.70
C GLU A 658 -18.45 -30.58 82.50
N GLU A 659 -18.13 -31.73 81.93
CA GLU A 659 -19.07 -32.77 81.57
C GLU A 659 -19.64 -33.56 82.74
N VAL A 660 -19.10 -33.41 83.96
CA VAL A 660 -19.64 -34.12 85.13
C VAL A 660 -21.00 -33.53 85.49
N ALA A 661 -22.06 -34.27 85.21
CA ALA A 661 -23.44 -33.83 85.44
C ALA A 661 -23.96 -34.23 86.82
N PHE A 662 -23.48 -35.33 87.39
CA PHE A 662 -23.95 -35.83 88.69
C PHE A 662 -22.85 -36.49 89.53
N LEU A 663 -22.80 -36.14 90.82
CA LEU A 663 -22.00 -36.79 91.84
C LEU A 663 -22.92 -37.54 92.81
N GLY A 664 -22.85 -38.87 92.81
CA GLY A 664 -23.65 -39.73 93.65
C GLY A 664 -23.30 -39.64 95.13
N ASP A 665 -24.19 -40.22 95.95
CA ASP A 665 -24.04 -40.27 97.40
C ASP A 665 -22.67 -40.83 97.79
N TYR A 666 -21.92 -40.07 98.60
CA TYR A 666 -20.59 -40.46 99.08
C TYR A 666 -19.57 -40.81 97.97
N ALA A 667 -19.74 -40.31 96.74
CA ALA A 667 -18.89 -40.64 95.59
C ALA A 667 -17.38 -40.64 95.90
N PHE A 668 -16.89 -39.65 96.66
CA PHE A 668 -15.51 -39.49 97.11
C PHE A 668 -15.39 -39.55 98.65
N GLY A 669 -16.30 -40.25 99.32
CA GLY A 669 -16.29 -40.38 100.77
C GLY A 669 -15.06 -41.13 101.28
N ASN A 670 -14.49 -40.72 102.41
CA ASN A 670 -13.28 -41.28 103.02
C ASN A 670 -12.02 -41.20 102.13
N CYS A 671 -11.97 -40.32 101.13
CA CYS A 671 -10.72 -39.97 100.44
C CYS A 671 -9.86 -39.09 101.36
N LYS A 672 -9.20 -39.72 102.35
CA LYS A 672 -8.59 -38.98 103.47
C LYS A 672 -7.44 -38.07 103.07
N ALA A 673 -6.72 -38.45 102.01
CA ALA A 673 -5.58 -37.69 101.46
C ALA A 673 -5.98 -36.53 100.55
N LEU A 674 -7.27 -36.39 100.22
CA LEU A 674 -7.74 -35.40 99.25
C LEU A 674 -7.54 -33.99 99.80
N ALA A 675 -6.60 -33.26 99.20
CA ALA A 675 -6.21 -31.92 99.61
C ALA A 675 -6.83 -30.84 98.71
N LYS A 676 -7.03 -31.12 97.42
CA LYS A 676 -7.57 -30.17 96.44
C LYS A 676 -8.66 -30.79 95.58
N VAL A 677 -9.75 -30.06 95.38
CA VAL A 677 -10.82 -30.39 94.43
C VAL A 677 -11.07 -29.19 93.53
N THR A 678 -10.97 -29.38 92.24
CA THR A 678 -11.37 -28.41 91.22
C THR A 678 -12.60 -28.94 90.52
N VAL A 679 -13.65 -28.13 90.43
CA VAL A 679 -14.89 -28.49 89.73
C VAL A 679 -15.05 -27.52 88.58
N PHE A 680 -14.87 -27.96 87.32
CA PHE A 680 -15.02 -27.14 86.11
C PHE A 680 -16.47 -27.11 85.57
N GLY A 681 -17.33 -28.04 85.99
CA GLY A 681 -18.75 -28.05 85.63
C GLY A 681 -19.65 -27.59 86.76
N HIS A 682 -20.96 -27.79 86.58
CA HIS A 682 -21.99 -27.54 87.58
C HIS A 682 -22.72 -28.85 87.95
N PRO A 683 -22.00 -29.87 88.48
CA PRO A 683 -22.60 -31.17 88.75
C PRO A 683 -23.70 -31.06 89.80
N LYS A 684 -24.81 -31.78 89.62
CA LYS A 684 -25.74 -32.02 90.73
C LYS A 684 -25.07 -32.91 91.78
N VAL A 685 -25.18 -32.56 93.06
CA VAL A 685 -24.55 -33.30 94.16
C VAL A 685 -25.55 -34.11 95.00
N GLY A 686 -25.25 -35.39 95.16
CA GLY A 686 -25.89 -36.31 96.07
C GLY A 686 -25.55 -36.04 97.55
N LYS A 687 -25.86 -36.98 98.42
CA LYS A 687 -25.62 -36.85 99.87
C LYS A 687 -24.15 -37.03 100.20
N LYS A 688 -23.55 -36.00 100.82
CA LYS A 688 -22.19 -36.04 101.40
C LYS A 688 -21.12 -36.62 100.45
N PRO A 689 -21.01 -36.13 99.19
CA PRO A 689 -20.12 -36.71 98.19
C PRO A 689 -18.66 -36.78 98.67
N PHE A 690 -18.21 -35.86 99.52
CA PHE A 690 -16.86 -35.78 100.06
C PHE A 690 -16.76 -36.07 101.56
N ARG A 691 -17.70 -36.85 102.14
CA ARG A 691 -17.70 -37.18 103.57
C ARG A 691 -16.32 -37.62 104.06
N ARG A 692 -15.76 -36.98 105.10
CA ARG A 692 -14.45 -37.30 105.68
C ARG A 692 -13.27 -37.22 104.70
N ALA A 693 -13.42 -36.51 103.59
CA ALA A 693 -12.29 -36.16 102.72
C ALA A 693 -11.32 -35.22 103.46
N GLY A 694 -10.04 -35.24 103.06
CA GLY A 694 -9.01 -34.35 103.60
C GLY A 694 -8.62 -34.55 105.07
N THR A 695 -9.18 -35.55 105.75
CA THR A 695 -8.89 -35.79 107.18
C THR A 695 -7.42 -36.08 107.51
N SER A 696 -6.61 -36.57 106.57
CA SER A 696 -5.16 -36.75 106.79
C SER A 696 -4.32 -35.53 106.45
N VAL A 697 -4.89 -34.53 105.79
CA VAL A 697 -4.21 -33.29 105.36
C VAL A 697 -4.80 -32.04 106.02
N GLY A 698 -5.79 -32.20 106.90
CA GLY A 698 -6.37 -31.13 107.72
C GLY A 698 -7.58 -30.42 107.11
N GLY A 699 -7.86 -30.60 105.82
CA GLY A 699 -8.98 -29.96 105.12
C GLY A 699 -8.90 -30.14 103.61
N VAL A 700 -9.85 -29.55 102.89
CA VAL A 700 -9.89 -29.58 101.41
C VAL A 700 -9.97 -28.15 100.87
N LEU A 701 -9.06 -27.79 99.97
CA LEU A 701 -9.18 -26.62 99.11
C LEU A 701 -10.12 -26.95 97.95
N VAL A 702 -11.20 -26.21 97.81
CA VAL A 702 -12.18 -26.41 96.74
C VAL A 702 -12.19 -25.20 95.83
N HIS A 703 -11.93 -25.43 94.55
CA HIS A 703 -11.97 -24.43 93.50
C HIS A 703 -13.19 -24.66 92.61
N LEU A 704 -14.09 -23.69 92.55
CA LEU A 704 -15.34 -23.79 91.78
C LEU A 704 -15.87 -22.43 91.32
N ASP A 705 -16.85 -22.45 90.41
CA ASP A 705 -17.58 -21.28 89.94
C ASP A 705 -18.17 -20.44 91.11
N PRO A 706 -18.03 -19.10 91.10
CA PRO A 706 -18.66 -18.21 92.08
C PRO A 706 -20.16 -18.46 92.30
N ALA A 707 -20.91 -18.81 91.26
CA ALA A 707 -22.35 -19.09 91.35
C ALA A 707 -22.63 -20.33 92.21
N LEU A 708 -21.88 -21.41 92.01
CA LEU A 708 -21.98 -22.63 92.83
C LEU A 708 -21.50 -22.38 94.27
N ALA A 709 -20.48 -21.53 94.46
CA ALA A 709 -20.00 -21.18 95.80
C ALA A 709 -21.05 -20.37 96.59
N GLY A 710 -21.88 -19.58 95.88
CA GLY A 710 -23.01 -18.82 96.44
C GLY A 710 -24.27 -19.65 96.69
N ASP A 711 -24.41 -20.83 96.08
CA ASP A 711 -25.53 -21.73 96.30
C ASP A 711 -25.39 -22.45 97.65
N ALA A 712 -26.20 -22.03 98.62
CA ALA A 712 -26.18 -22.56 99.97
C ALA A 712 -26.55 -24.05 100.03
N ASP A 713 -27.51 -24.50 99.22
CA ASP A 713 -27.98 -25.90 99.22
C ASP A 713 -26.93 -26.82 98.60
N TYR A 714 -26.32 -26.38 97.51
CA TYR A 714 -25.18 -27.06 96.88
C TYR A 714 -24.01 -27.19 97.87
N MET A 715 -23.55 -26.07 98.43
CA MET A 715 -22.39 -26.06 99.31
C MET A 715 -22.65 -26.81 100.63
N ASN A 716 -23.86 -26.78 101.17
CA ASN A 716 -24.23 -27.55 102.36
C ASN A 716 -24.14 -29.06 102.13
N ARG A 717 -24.52 -29.55 100.95
CA ARG A 717 -24.36 -30.97 100.58
C ARG A 717 -22.89 -31.30 100.31
N PHE A 718 -22.19 -30.43 99.58
CA PHE A 718 -20.80 -30.62 99.16
C PHE A 718 -19.84 -30.74 100.35
N LYS A 719 -19.89 -29.78 101.29
CA LYS A 719 -18.94 -29.67 102.42
C LYS A 719 -19.28 -30.52 103.64
N GLN A 720 -20.37 -31.28 103.58
CA GLN A 720 -20.92 -31.97 104.73
C GLN A 720 -19.93 -33.02 105.28
N GLU A 721 -19.60 -32.91 106.58
CA GLU A 721 -18.64 -33.78 107.27
C GLU A 721 -17.20 -33.76 106.70
N ILE A 722 -16.78 -32.64 106.13
CA ILE A 722 -15.37 -32.35 105.83
C ILE A 722 -14.80 -31.54 107.01
N PRO A 723 -13.59 -31.86 107.53
CA PRO A 723 -13.03 -31.19 108.72
C PRO A 723 -12.87 -29.67 108.57
N GLN A 724 -12.35 -29.22 107.43
CA GLN A 724 -12.14 -27.84 107.03
C GLN A 724 -12.31 -27.74 105.51
N VAL A 725 -12.96 -26.69 105.03
CA VAL A 725 -13.11 -26.41 103.60
C VAL A 725 -12.72 -24.96 103.33
N THR A 726 -11.71 -24.78 102.49
CA THR A 726 -11.31 -23.47 101.97
C THR A 726 -11.85 -23.36 100.54
N VAL A 727 -12.66 -22.35 100.27
CA VAL A 727 -13.24 -22.14 98.93
C VAL A 727 -12.47 -21.06 98.18
N ARG A 728 -12.10 -21.36 96.93
CA ARG A 728 -11.53 -20.45 95.95
C ARG A 728 -12.45 -20.36 94.74
N THR A 729 -12.65 -19.14 94.25
CA THR A 729 -13.54 -18.85 93.12
C THR A 729 -12.86 -17.98 92.06
N ASP A 730 -11.55 -17.81 92.15
CA ASP A 730 -10.72 -17.11 91.18
C ASP A 730 -10.59 -17.89 89.86
N ALA A 731 -10.06 -17.28 88.81
CA ALA A 731 -9.91 -17.95 87.53
C ALA A 731 -8.75 -18.95 87.55
N ILE A 732 -8.96 -20.14 86.98
CA ILE A 732 -7.87 -21.10 86.73
C ILE A 732 -7.27 -20.80 85.37
N VAL A 733 -5.98 -20.48 85.34
CA VAL A 733 -5.26 -20.14 84.11
C VAL A 733 -4.54 -21.38 83.56
N ARG A 734 -4.87 -21.80 82.34
CA ARG A 734 -4.19 -22.90 81.64
C ARG A 734 -2.92 -22.44 80.95
N ALA A 735 -2.99 -21.28 80.30
CA ALA A 735 -1.86 -20.71 79.58
C ALA A 735 -1.94 -19.18 79.57
N VAL A 736 -0.78 -18.56 79.42
CA VAL A 736 -0.66 -17.12 79.19
C VAL A 736 0.24 -16.92 77.99
N ARG A 737 -0.14 -16.00 77.12
CA ARG A 737 0.66 -15.58 75.97
C ARG A 737 0.83 -14.08 76.01
N THR A 738 2.00 -13.60 75.62
CA THR A 738 2.27 -12.17 75.49
C THR A 738 1.54 -11.63 74.26
N GLY A 739 0.65 -10.66 74.45
CA GLY A 739 -0.10 -9.99 73.38
C GLY A 739 0.41 -8.58 73.05
N GLY A 740 1.10 -7.92 73.98
CA GLY A 740 1.63 -6.58 73.73
C GLY A 740 2.58 -6.10 74.83
N PHE A 741 3.40 -5.13 74.50
CA PHE A 741 4.35 -4.51 75.42
C PHE A 741 4.35 -3.00 75.19
N ALA A 742 4.27 -2.24 76.27
CA ALA A 742 4.41 -0.79 76.25
C ALA A 742 5.29 -0.32 77.40
N LEU A 743 6.07 0.72 77.16
CA LEU A 743 6.83 1.43 78.19
C LEU A 743 6.19 2.79 78.43
N HIS A 744 5.82 3.07 79.68
CA HIS A 744 5.32 4.37 80.12
C HIS A 744 6.26 4.91 81.20
N GLY A 745 7.27 5.68 80.79
CA GLY A 745 8.35 6.09 81.68
C GLY A 745 9.16 4.88 82.15
N GLN A 746 9.25 4.67 83.47
CA GLN A 746 9.94 3.51 84.08
C GLN A 746 9.06 2.28 84.27
N ARG A 747 7.81 2.29 83.78
CA ARG A 747 6.87 1.16 83.91
C ARG A 747 6.76 0.40 82.60
N ALA A 748 6.96 -0.91 82.68
CA ALA A 748 6.67 -1.85 81.62
C ALA A 748 5.25 -2.42 81.81
N VAL A 749 4.40 -2.20 80.82
CA VAL A 749 3.04 -2.75 80.76
C VAL A 749 3.02 -3.92 79.80
N LEU A 750 2.83 -5.11 80.35
CA LEU A 750 2.72 -6.37 79.64
C LEU A 750 1.24 -6.67 79.42
N THR A 751 0.80 -6.67 78.17
CA THR A 751 -0.54 -7.14 77.80
C THR A 751 -0.46 -8.61 77.47
N LEU A 752 -1.30 -9.41 78.10
CA LEU A 752 -1.28 -10.86 78.03
C LEU A 752 -2.65 -11.37 77.60
N SER A 753 -2.69 -12.32 76.68
CA SER A 753 -3.89 -13.13 76.47
C SER A 753 -3.87 -14.30 77.45
N VAL A 754 -4.95 -14.51 78.17
CA VAL A 754 -5.05 -15.56 79.17
C VAL A 754 -6.02 -16.63 78.68
N GLU A 755 -5.54 -17.86 78.60
CA GLU A 755 -6.36 -19.03 78.36
C GLU A 755 -6.81 -19.57 79.71
N ARG A 756 -8.11 -19.49 79.99
CA ARG A 756 -8.69 -20.00 81.24
C ARG A 756 -9.15 -21.44 81.07
N ALA A 757 -9.08 -22.22 82.16
CA ALA A 757 -9.63 -23.57 82.20
C ALA A 757 -11.15 -23.57 82.31
N GLY A 758 -11.73 -22.51 82.84
CA GLY A 758 -13.16 -22.19 82.90
C GLY A 758 -13.33 -20.68 83.01
N ASN A 759 -14.41 -20.12 82.44
CA ASN A 759 -14.64 -18.68 82.36
C ASN A 759 -15.24 -18.10 83.64
N TRP A 760 -14.59 -18.35 84.78
CA TRP A 760 -15.11 -17.98 86.09
C TRP A 760 -14.14 -17.11 86.86
N GLY A 761 -14.68 -16.29 87.77
CA GLY A 761 -13.89 -15.48 88.69
C GLY A 761 -12.99 -14.44 88.03
N ALA A 762 -12.27 -13.69 88.86
CA ALA A 762 -11.13 -12.89 88.44
C ALA A 762 -9.85 -13.71 88.61
N ILE A 763 -8.85 -13.48 87.76
CA ILE A 763 -7.51 -14.06 87.91
C ILE A 763 -6.92 -13.60 89.24
N ASP A 764 -6.46 -14.52 90.07
CA ASP A 764 -5.74 -14.20 91.31
C ASP A 764 -4.43 -13.48 90.96
N PRO A 765 -4.27 -12.18 91.30
CA PRO A 765 -3.06 -11.44 90.98
C PRO A 765 -1.81 -12.04 91.62
N SER A 766 -1.95 -12.76 92.74
CA SER A 766 -0.82 -13.37 93.45
C SER A 766 -0.22 -14.58 92.73
N ALA A 767 -1.00 -15.21 91.83
CA ALA A 767 -0.56 -16.31 90.98
C ALA A 767 0.34 -15.84 89.82
N ILE A 768 0.30 -14.55 89.47
CA ILE A 768 1.12 -13.99 88.38
C ILE A 768 2.54 -13.70 88.87
N LYS A 769 3.53 -14.29 88.20
CA LYS A 769 4.96 -14.05 88.43
C LYS A 769 5.57 -13.43 87.19
N VAL A 770 6.40 -12.40 87.37
CA VAL A 770 7.11 -11.75 86.27
C VAL A 770 8.59 -11.78 86.55
N GLU A 771 9.36 -12.43 85.69
CA GLU A 771 10.80 -12.44 85.72
C GLU A 771 11.35 -11.42 84.72
N TYR A 772 12.46 -10.78 85.08
CA TYR A 772 13.22 -9.89 84.23
C TYR A 772 14.67 -10.36 84.14
N SER A 773 15.21 -10.43 82.93
CA SER A 773 16.63 -10.67 82.69
C SER A 773 17.21 -9.60 81.76
N PRO A 774 18.41 -9.05 82.04
CA PRO A 774 19.05 -8.05 81.17
C PRO A 774 19.39 -8.59 79.78
N SER A 775 19.66 -9.89 79.64
CA SER A 775 19.94 -10.54 78.35
C SER A 775 19.63 -12.04 78.37
N LEU A 776 19.49 -12.65 77.19
CA LEU A 776 19.25 -14.09 77.05
C LEU A 776 20.41 -14.90 77.64
N GLY A 777 20.17 -15.63 78.74
CA GLY A 777 21.15 -16.48 79.42
C GLY A 777 21.66 -15.94 80.77
N GLU A 778 21.41 -14.66 81.08
CA GLU A 778 21.72 -14.07 82.38
C GLU A 778 20.65 -14.42 83.44
N PRO A 779 21.00 -14.50 84.73
CA PRO A 779 20.08 -14.86 85.79
C PRO A 779 18.89 -13.89 85.86
N ALA A 780 17.69 -14.45 85.75
CA ALA A 780 16.47 -13.69 85.87
C ALA A 780 16.19 -13.33 87.34
N ARG A 781 15.66 -12.12 87.56
CA ARG A 781 15.16 -11.68 88.87
C ARG A 781 13.65 -11.54 88.85
N MET A 782 13.00 -11.90 89.96
CA MET A 782 11.55 -11.74 90.10
C MET A 782 11.20 -10.26 90.31
N LEU A 783 10.32 -9.73 89.46
CA LEU A 783 9.67 -8.44 89.63
C LEU A 783 8.31 -8.65 90.32
N LYS A 784 7.98 -7.75 91.24
CA LYS A 784 6.64 -7.69 91.82
C LYS A 784 5.73 -6.89 90.87
N PRO A 785 4.59 -7.46 90.43
CA PRO A 785 3.59 -6.68 89.71
C PRO A 785 3.14 -5.47 90.54
N VAL A 786 3.21 -4.28 89.94
CA VAL A 786 2.71 -3.01 90.51
C VAL A 786 1.20 -2.93 90.34
N ARG A 787 0.69 -3.43 89.21
CA ARG A 787 -0.74 -3.53 88.92
C ARG A 787 -1.03 -4.75 88.07
N VAL A 788 -2.11 -5.46 88.38
CA VAL A 788 -2.67 -6.53 87.56
C VAL A 788 -4.14 -6.19 87.33
N GLY A 789 -4.56 -6.07 86.07
CA GLY A 789 -5.93 -5.68 85.73
C GLY A 789 -6.43 -6.41 84.50
N GLU A 790 -7.63 -6.98 84.61
CA GLU A 790 -8.34 -7.53 83.46
C GLU A 790 -8.97 -6.40 82.65
N GLN A 791 -8.80 -6.44 81.33
CA GLN A 791 -9.37 -5.49 80.39
C GLN A 791 -10.62 -6.10 79.72
N SER A 792 -11.45 -5.23 79.14
CA SER A 792 -12.56 -5.67 78.28
C SER A 792 -12.00 -6.52 77.14
N GLY A 793 -12.53 -7.74 76.97
CA GLY A 793 -12.06 -8.69 75.95
C GLY A 793 -11.10 -9.78 76.45
N GLY A 794 -10.92 -9.96 77.75
CA GLY A 794 -10.25 -11.15 78.31
C GLY A 794 -8.72 -11.11 78.29
N THR A 795 -8.13 -9.95 78.02
CA THR A 795 -6.68 -9.73 78.17
C THR A 795 -6.35 -9.25 79.59
N LEU A 796 -5.20 -9.69 80.09
CA LEU A 796 -4.65 -9.30 81.38
C LEU A 796 -3.51 -8.31 81.16
N GLN A 797 -3.58 -7.14 81.78
CA GLN A 797 -2.46 -6.22 81.84
C GLN A 797 -1.71 -6.39 83.16
N VAL A 798 -0.39 -6.56 83.04
CA VAL A 798 0.54 -6.68 84.16
C VAL A 798 1.58 -5.58 84.05
N GLU A 799 1.57 -4.67 85.01
CA GLU A 799 2.50 -3.55 85.08
C GLU A 799 3.62 -3.89 86.06
N VAL A 800 4.88 -3.72 85.63
CA VAL A 800 6.09 -3.96 86.43
C VAL A 800 7.08 -2.82 86.25
N GLU A 801 7.95 -2.61 87.24
CA GLU A 801 9.02 -1.61 87.20
C GLU A 801 10.38 -2.31 86.98
N PRO A 802 10.91 -2.36 85.73
CA PRO A 802 12.27 -2.83 85.46
C PRO A 802 13.33 -1.86 86.03
N PRO A 803 14.60 -2.29 86.18
CA PRO A 803 15.66 -1.41 86.66
C PRO A 803 15.91 -0.24 85.68
N GLU A 804 16.22 0.95 86.22
CA GLU A 804 16.42 2.17 85.43
C GLU A 804 17.47 2.00 84.32
N GLY A 805 17.19 2.56 83.14
CA GLY A 805 18.15 2.64 82.02
C GLY A 805 18.49 1.34 81.31
N SER A 806 17.76 0.24 81.56
CA SER A 806 18.11 -1.09 81.06
C SER A 806 17.15 -1.62 79.99
N SER A 807 17.71 -2.34 79.00
CA SER A 807 16.99 -3.20 78.07
C SER A 807 17.06 -4.64 78.58
N GLY A 808 16.04 -5.46 78.28
CA GLY A 808 16.00 -6.83 78.77
C GLY A 808 14.74 -7.58 78.36
N PHE A 809 14.64 -8.82 78.84
CA PHE A 809 13.59 -9.78 78.53
C PHE A 809 12.71 -9.99 79.74
N PHE A 810 11.39 -10.06 79.51
CA PHE A 810 10.42 -10.42 80.53
C PHE A 810 9.91 -11.83 80.27
N ARG A 811 9.77 -12.62 81.34
CA ARG A 811 9.05 -13.89 81.31
C ARG A 811 7.90 -13.81 82.30
N VAL A 812 6.68 -13.93 81.79
CA VAL A 812 5.49 -14.01 82.64
C VAL A 812 5.11 -15.46 82.82
N MET A 813 4.84 -15.83 84.06
CA MET A 813 4.41 -17.16 84.46
C MET A 813 3.19 -17.05 85.36
N VAL A 814 2.39 -18.10 85.39
CA VAL A 814 1.28 -18.24 86.33
C VAL A 814 1.50 -19.52 87.11
N GLU A 815 1.54 -19.42 88.44
CA GLU A 815 1.60 -20.57 89.32
C GLU A 815 0.27 -21.34 89.26
N LYS A 816 0.35 -22.67 89.07
CA LYS A 816 -0.81 -23.58 88.93
C LYS A 816 -1.38 -24.03 90.28
#